data_AF-A0AAV0SYV3-F1
#
_entry.id   AF-A0AAV0SYV3-F1
#
_cell.length_a   1.000
_cell.length_b   1.000
_cell.length_c   1.000
_cell.angle_alpha   90.00
_cell.angle_beta   90.00
_cell.angle_gamma   90.00
#
_symmetry.space_group_name_H-M   'P 1'
#
loop_
_entity.id
_entity.type
_entity.pdbx_description
1 polymer ?
#
loop_
_entity_poly.entity_id
_entity_poly.type
_entity_poly.pdbx_seq_one_letter_code
_entity_poly.pdbx_strand_id
1 'polypeptide(L)'
;MRPPPATSERTPLLKNRCSRSNDTVHVAVSSVAPPARSAPLPRWFVVAASASVCVTLLWLVLLAIGPPVLREFDQSLYLYAGVFNSLLGSFLSASGYCCQKLAHVRVARHAALGTAPMQTVFQAGVLLLAMGTVSAISNLGILGQAVQAPFAALTLIYSAALGRCVLNESFGRFDLLSSALIVAGVALAVYAAQLAHVPHEAYTLESLGQLLTRDSGWPLGYTLGTLTYATVLLRRVQSAKLQRSSSGLLAFSSCAGIMAGFTSLATKSVVEVTKSAVEHQEWLVLVHPCFVLLVLAVPCALVPQLFFLNKGLEFFGTLKFIPLYQAFIILGNMGCGMVFYNEMASYSSTALTWFISGVLVTISGVGVLLVKVDDELSSGADARRLNAVRAVDQPMDELLDCRDSIKARFDTDFTFDQMKWATDGDKLTSDNLRVCRDFRECQEAIVELLVSARKSIFYSTFLCDFNQVLHTTKDEHKGSTFVSLVRDAVKRGVDVHVLYNPVRDYGTNSIADLRRILPREVHIACSVSDLGPSWFTRHLSNNSRYAFHHQKYICADEETIMVTGCDVNTEREGWLLKNHLGYYWHELSVIAHCTPEMVGWIRANHKPAQKKRYYDHFMESPPFPLVSGGWREENCMVNMIMSAKHSVQLESQIMISGGSLQHNRICPAIVARISQARRKGEPFHALILTNAAQKDEPSFLARTFCSLSIQWSLEQLEESALAYGLTLDELWQHLQVGCLEYDNVLVKVHSNILIVDGNYALRSSSNLADRSLSARPNDTELGLLFSGPRVNELQQDLLNMYLGTVGEQYSWSQVFERIRGSATKEPAGLIQPLKKKAYSPIFTWFLMNVFIYLSEGATGGRVKVTYETTVSGDNKHEVGT
;
A
#
# COMPACT_ATOMS: atom_id res chain seq x y z
N MET A 1 21.82 42.94 29.57
CA MET A 1 22.20 41.55 29.86
C MET A 1 21.03 40.66 29.51
N ARG A 2 21.15 39.89 28.42
CA ARG A 2 20.12 38.94 27.93
C ARG A 2 20.64 37.51 28.19
N PRO A 3 19.77 36.55 28.55
CA PRO A 3 20.15 35.16 28.74
C PRO A 3 20.39 34.47 27.37
N PRO A 4 21.16 33.36 27.33
CA PRO A 4 21.53 32.71 26.08
C PRO A 4 20.34 31.93 25.48
N PRO A 5 20.28 31.74 24.15
CA PRO A 5 19.24 30.94 23.52
C PRO A 5 19.50 29.45 23.72
N ALA A 6 18.44 28.71 24.08
CA ALA A 6 18.41 27.27 24.12
C ALA A 6 18.66 26.67 22.73
N THR A 7 19.64 25.76 22.65
CA THR A 7 19.95 24.98 21.46
C THR A 7 18.92 23.86 21.28
N SER A 8 17.94 24.07 20.42
CA SER A 8 17.13 22.98 19.85
C SER A 8 18.02 22.19 18.87
N GLU A 9 18.18 20.88 19.08
CA GLU A 9 18.86 20.00 18.13
C GLU A 9 18.15 20.05 16.77
N ARG A 10 18.80 20.69 15.79
CA ARG A 10 18.37 20.67 14.40
C ARG A 10 18.79 19.35 13.78
N THR A 11 17.85 18.65 13.17
CA THR A 11 18.08 17.50 12.30
C THR A 11 19.09 17.87 11.20
N PRO A 12 20.28 17.24 11.12
CA PRO A 12 21.20 17.48 10.01
C PRO A 12 20.77 16.64 8.81
N LEU A 13 20.36 17.31 7.74
CA LEU A 13 20.15 16.72 6.42
C LEU A 13 21.48 16.12 5.90
N LEU A 14 21.38 14.89 5.37
CA LEU A 14 22.28 14.22 4.41
C LEU A 14 23.74 14.68 4.43
N LYS A 15 24.61 13.89 5.08
CA LYS A 15 26.08 14.01 4.91
C LYS A 15 26.43 13.81 3.44
N ASN A 16 26.85 14.89 2.78
CA ASN A 16 27.71 14.83 1.59
C ASN A 16 28.95 13.99 1.92
N ARG A 17 29.01 12.74 1.47
CA ARG A 17 30.26 11.98 1.45
C ARG A 17 31.05 12.37 0.21
N CYS A 18 32.07 13.18 0.43
CA CYS A 18 33.18 13.32 -0.49
C CYS A 18 34.44 12.69 0.14
N SER A 19 35.08 11.80 -0.61
CA SER A 19 36.50 11.42 -0.49
C SER A 19 36.86 10.76 -1.82
N ARG A 20 37.98 10.99 -2.49
CA ARG A 20 39.17 11.83 -2.30
C ARG A 20 39.82 11.83 -3.69
N SER A 21 40.11 12.97 -4.27
CA SER A 21 41.20 13.13 -5.23
C SER A 21 41.66 14.57 -5.15
N ASN A 22 42.91 14.76 -4.73
CA ASN A 22 43.61 16.02 -4.79
C ASN A 22 43.64 16.48 -6.25
N ASP A 23 43.08 17.64 -6.54
CA ASP A 23 43.62 18.57 -7.53
C ASP A 23 43.05 19.96 -7.25
N THR A 24 43.96 20.88 -6.98
CA THR A 24 43.71 22.31 -6.78
C THR A 24 43.23 22.95 -8.07
N VAL A 25 41.96 23.33 -8.14
CA VAL A 25 41.45 24.26 -9.16
C VAL A 25 40.63 25.34 -8.47
N HIS A 26 41.13 26.58 -8.54
CA HIS A 26 40.41 27.79 -8.18
C HIS A 26 39.13 27.91 -9.01
N VAL A 27 37.96 27.99 -8.36
CA VAL A 27 36.70 28.34 -9.03
C VAL A 27 36.07 29.54 -8.34
N ALA A 28 35.91 30.60 -9.13
CA ALA A 28 35.31 31.87 -8.76
C ALA A 28 33.85 31.71 -8.31
N VAL A 29 33.46 32.51 -7.32
CA VAL A 29 32.10 32.64 -6.81
C VAL A 29 31.21 33.27 -7.90
N SER A 30 30.40 32.47 -8.60
CA SER A 30 29.30 32.98 -9.41
C SER A 30 28.03 33.07 -8.57
N SER A 31 27.44 34.26 -8.52
CA SER A 31 26.16 34.58 -7.91
C SER A 31 25.05 33.57 -8.27
N VAL A 32 24.37 33.05 -7.26
CA VAL A 32 23.19 32.18 -7.39
C VAL A 32 22.06 32.95 -8.08
N ALA A 33 21.67 32.53 -9.28
CA ALA A 33 20.47 33.00 -9.95
C ALA A 33 19.19 32.53 -9.21
N PRO A 34 18.08 33.29 -9.27
CA PRO A 34 16.82 32.93 -8.61
C PRO A 34 16.21 31.64 -9.21
N PRO A 35 15.30 30.96 -8.49
CA PRO A 35 14.79 29.64 -8.90
C PRO A 35 14.05 29.71 -10.23
N ALA A 36 14.51 28.94 -11.21
CA ALA A 36 13.85 28.80 -12.50
C ALA A 36 12.46 28.18 -12.32
N ARG A 37 11.41 28.92 -12.70
CA ARG A 37 10.05 28.38 -12.86
C ARG A 37 10.11 27.13 -13.75
N SER A 38 9.51 26.03 -13.30
CA SER A 38 9.46 24.77 -14.04
C SER A 38 8.88 24.99 -15.44
N ALA A 39 9.55 24.49 -16.49
CA ALA A 39 9.12 24.68 -17.86
C ALA A 39 7.72 24.06 -18.09
N PRO A 40 6.72 24.86 -18.52
CA PRO A 40 5.39 24.35 -18.84
C PRO A 40 5.44 23.40 -20.05
N LEU A 41 4.40 22.58 -20.22
CA LEU A 41 4.25 21.77 -21.44
C LEU A 41 4.31 22.70 -22.67
N PRO A 42 4.91 22.25 -23.80
CA PRO A 42 4.91 23.03 -25.02
C PRO A 42 3.48 23.37 -25.46
N ARG A 43 3.22 24.64 -25.83
CA ARG A 43 1.87 25.09 -26.22
C ARG A 43 1.29 24.29 -27.38
N TRP A 44 2.12 23.95 -28.36
CA TRP A 44 1.71 23.14 -29.51
C TRP A 44 1.21 21.75 -29.07
N PHE A 45 1.84 21.15 -28.05
CA PHE A 45 1.46 19.83 -27.55
C PHE A 45 0.10 19.88 -26.86
N VAL A 46 -0.13 20.90 -26.03
CA VAL A 46 -1.43 21.11 -25.37
C VAL A 46 -2.54 21.32 -26.40
N VAL A 47 -2.31 22.17 -27.41
CA VAL A 47 -3.28 22.41 -28.49
C VAL A 47 -3.56 21.12 -29.27
N ALA A 48 -2.54 20.36 -29.64
CA ALA A 48 -2.70 19.11 -30.35
C ALA A 48 -3.49 18.07 -29.54
N ALA A 49 -3.13 17.86 -28.26
CA ALA A 49 -3.84 16.92 -27.39
C ALA A 49 -5.31 17.33 -27.16
N SER A 50 -5.57 18.62 -26.90
CA SER A 50 -6.94 19.13 -26.74
C SER A 50 -7.75 19.00 -28.02
N ALA A 51 -7.18 19.36 -29.18
CA ALA A 51 -7.83 19.19 -30.47
C ALA A 51 -8.14 17.71 -30.73
N SER A 52 -7.21 16.80 -30.43
CA SER A 52 -7.44 15.36 -30.55
C SER A 52 -8.58 14.87 -29.67
N VAL A 53 -8.67 15.32 -28.41
CA VAL A 53 -9.80 14.99 -27.53
C VAL A 53 -11.12 15.50 -28.12
N CYS A 54 -11.17 16.75 -28.59
CA CYS A 54 -12.37 17.32 -29.21
C CYS A 54 -12.80 16.53 -30.45
N VAL A 55 -11.86 16.19 -31.33
CA VAL A 55 -12.13 15.38 -32.53
C VAL A 55 -12.61 13.99 -32.15
N THR A 56 -11.99 13.33 -31.17
CA THR A 56 -12.45 12.01 -30.68
C THR A 56 -13.87 12.11 -30.11
N LEU A 57 -14.18 13.11 -29.30
CA LEU A 57 -15.53 13.28 -28.73
C LEU A 57 -16.57 13.56 -29.82
N LEU A 58 -16.25 14.44 -30.77
CA LEU A 58 -17.14 14.72 -31.90
C LEU A 58 -17.36 13.48 -32.76
N TRP A 59 -16.29 12.69 -32.98
CA TRP A 59 -16.36 11.40 -33.66
C TRP A 59 -17.25 10.40 -32.93
N LEU A 60 -17.13 10.28 -31.61
CA LEU A 60 -17.98 9.41 -30.78
C LEU A 60 -19.46 9.83 -30.81
N VAL A 61 -19.72 11.14 -30.79
CA VAL A 61 -21.09 11.69 -30.90
C VAL A 61 -21.68 11.41 -32.27
N LEU A 62 -20.90 11.55 -33.36
CA LEU A 62 -21.33 11.19 -34.71
C LEU A 62 -21.65 9.70 -34.82
N LEU A 63 -20.84 8.83 -34.20
CA LEU A 63 -21.10 7.39 -34.15
C LEU A 63 -22.35 7.03 -33.34
N ALA A 64 -22.63 7.76 -32.25
CA ALA A 64 -23.79 7.51 -31.39
C ALA A 64 -25.12 8.04 -31.96
N ILE A 65 -25.09 9.17 -32.68
CA ILE A 65 -26.29 9.83 -33.22
C ILE A 65 -26.57 9.42 -34.68
N GLY A 66 -25.55 8.94 -35.39
CA GLY A 66 -25.56 8.78 -36.84
C GLY A 66 -25.78 7.39 -37.46
N PRO A 67 -26.56 6.42 -36.90
CA PRO A 67 -26.92 5.22 -37.68
C PRO A 67 -27.48 5.51 -39.10
N PRO A 68 -28.25 6.59 -39.37
CA PRO A 68 -28.67 6.91 -40.74
C PRO A 68 -27.58 7.59 -41.59
N VAL A 69 -26.63 8.32 -41.00
CA VAL A 69 -25.58 9.07 -41.74
C VAL A 69 -24.40 8.17 -42.11
N LEU A 70 -24.06 7.21 -41.25
CA LEU A 70 -22.97 6.25 -41.49
C LEU A 70 -23.33 5.17 -42.53
N ARG A 71 -24.64 4.95 -42.77
CA ARG A 71 -25.14 4.03 -43.81
C ARG A 71 -24.86 4.51 -45.24
N GLU A 72 -24.60 5.80 -45.44
CA GLU A 72 -24.26 6.37 -46.75
C GLU A 72 -22.75 6.34 -47.06
N PHE A 73 -21.91 5.93 -46.10
CA PHE A 73 -20.48 5.81 -46.34
C PHE A 73 -20.13 4.57 -47.15
N ASP A 74 -19.36 4.77 -48.21
CA ASP A 74 -18.71 3.68 -48.95
C ASP A 74 -17.77 2.88 -48.02
N GLN A 75 -17.58 1.59 -48.29
CA GLN A 75 -16.77 0.67 -47.47
C GLN A 75 -15.35 1.20 -47.24
N SER A 76 -14.76 1.83 -48.26
CA SER A 76 -13.44 2.45 -48.16
C SER A 76 -13.42 3.60 -47.16
N LEU A 77 -14.47 4.44 -47.15
CA LEU A 77 -14.56 5.58 -46.25
C LEU A 77 -14.72 5.14 -44.79
N TYR A 78 -15.45 4.04 -44.54
CA TYR A 78 -15.60 3.45 -43.20
C TYR A 78 -14.27 2.86 -42.68
N LEU A 79 -13.50 2.18 -43.54
CA LEU A 79 -12.15 1.70 -43.21
C LEU A 79 -11.23 2.88 -42.84
N TYR A 80 -11.17 3.93 -43.67
CA TYR A 80 -10.33 5.10 -43.38
C TYR A 80 -10.76 5.86 -42.13
N ALA A 81 -12.05 5.87 -41.82
CA ALA A 81 -12.57 6.43 -40.58
C ALA A 81 -12.06 5.67 -39.34
N GLY A 82 -12.03 4.33 -39.39
CA GLY A 82 -11.42 3.51 -38.35
C GLY A 82 -9.90 3.69 -38.24
N VAL A 83 -9.20 3.83 -39.37
CA VAL A 83 -7.76 4.14 -39.40
C VAL A 83 -7.49 5.49 -38.72
N PHE A 84 -8.28 6.51 -39.04
CA PHE A 84 -8.14 7.84 -38.46
C PHE A 84 -8.41 7.84 -36.95
N ASN A 85 -9.48 7.18 -36.50
CA ASN A 85 -9.78 7.03 -35.08
C ASN A 85 -8.66 6.28 -34.34
N SER A 86 -8.08 5.24 -34.94
CA SER A 86 -6.94 4.51 -34.38
C SER A 86 -5.70 5.40 -34.22
N LEU A 87 -5.37 6.21 -35.24
CA LEU A 87 -4.27 7.18 -35.17
C LEU A 87 -4.47 8.18 -34.04
N LEU A 88 -5.70 8.67 -33.86
CA LEU A 88 -6.07 9.64 -32.84
C LEU A 88 -5.99 9.04 -31.43
N GLY A 89 -6.57 7.85 -31.24
CA GLY A 89 -6.54 7.12 -29.96
C GLY A 89 -5.12 6.74 -29.54
N SER A 90 -4.27 6.31 -30.47
CA SER A 90 -2.86 6.03 -30.21
C SER A 90 -2.07 7.29 -29.84
N PHE A 91 -2.35 8.43 -30.50
CA PHE A 91 -1.73 9.71 -30.15
C PHE A 91 -2.15 10.19 -28.76
N LEU A 92 -3.43 10.08 -28.40
CA LEU A 92 -3.95 10.40 -27.07
C LEU A 92 -3.30 9.53 -25.99
N SER A 93 -3.21 8.23 -26.23
CA SER A 93 -2.57 7.28 -25.31
C SER A 93 -1.09 7.62 -25.10
N ALA A 94 -0.34 7.86 -26.18
CA ALA A 94 1.06 8.26 -26.11
C ALA A 94 1.27 9.62 -25.42
N SER A 95 0.37 10.58 -25.66
CA SER A 95 0.36 11.88 -24.97
C SER A 95 0.13 11.73 -23.47
N GLY A 96 -0.75 10.81 -23.07
CA GLY A 96 -0.98 10.48 -21.68
C GLY A 96 0.25 9.89 -20.99
N TYR A 97 0.92 8.91 -21.63
CA TYR A 97 2.19 8.38 -21.15
C TYR A 97 3.28 9.47 -21.04
N CYS A 98 3.37 10.36 -22.03
CA CYS A 98 4.32 11.48 -22.02
C CYS A 98 4.09 12.41 -20.82
N CYS A 99 2.83 12.78 -20.54
CA CYS A 99 2.44 13.58 -19.38
C CYS A 99 2.78 12.90 -18.05
N GLN A 100 2.45 11.62 -17.90
CA GLN A 100 2.77 10.86 -16.68
C GLN A 100 4.28 10.77 -16.48
N LYS A 101 5.06 10.44 -17.52
CA LYS A 101 6.53 10.41 -17.48
C LYS A 101 7.11 11.78 -17.10
N LEU A 102 6.56 12.87 -17.63
CA LEU A 102 6.96 14.23 -17.25
C LEU A 102 6.71 14.51 -15.76
N ALA A 103 5.56 14.11 -15.22
CA ALA A 103 5.23 14.29 -13.81
C ALA A 103 6.21 13.52 -12.90
N HIS A 104 6.55 12.28 -13.26
CA HIS A 104 7.59 11.51 -12.56
C HIS A 104 8.95 12.19 -12.61
N VAL A 105 9.39 12.67 -13.79
CA VAL A 105 10.66 13.38 -13.93
C VAL A 105 10.67 14.69 -13.12
N ARG A 106 9.54 15.41 -13.04
CA ARG A 106 9.43 16.64 -12.24
C ARG A 106 9.58 16.36 -10.75
N VAL A 107 8.88 15.34 -10.24
CA VAL A 107 8.96 14.92 -8.84
C VAL A 107 10.36 14.42 -8.49
N ALA A 108 10.98 13.63 -9.38
CA ALA A 108 12.35 13.14 -9.19
C ALA A 108 13.39 14.29 -9.13
N ARG A 109 13.17 15.39 -9.86
CA ARG A 109 14.04 16.58 -9.82
C ARG A 109 13.74 17.52 -8.65
N HIS A 110 12.51 17.52 -8.14
CA HIS A 110 12.05 18.40 -7.07
C HIS A 110 11.13 17.63 -6.10
N ALA A 111 11.70 16.97 -5.10
CA ALA A 111 10.95 16.16 -4.14
C ALA A 111 9.86 16.94 -3.36
N ALA A 112 9.95 18.27 -3.31
CA ALA A 112 8.95 19.16 -2.72
C ALA A 112 7.59 19.14 -3.45
N LEU A 113 7.54 18.66 -4.70
CA LEU A 113 6.33 18.59 -5.53
C LEU A 113 5.37 17.44 -5.15
N GLY A 114 5.67 16.65 -4.13
CA GLY A 114 4.84 15.51 -3.70
C GLY A 114 5.07 14.27 -4.56
N THR A 115 4.06 13.41 -4.70
CA THR A 115 4.14 12.21 -5.56
C THR A 115 3.64 12.53 -6.97
N ALA A 116 4.09 11.77 -7.98
CA ALA A 116 3.70 12.00 -9.37
C ALA A 116 2.17 12.03 -9.58
N PRO A 117 1.36 11.16 -8.95
CA PRO A 117 -0.11 11.20 -9.10
C PRO A 117 -0.79 12.48 -8.62
N MET A 118 -0.16 13.24 -7.71
CA MET A 118 -0.70 14.51 -7.21
C MET A 118 -0.43 15.67 -8.16
N GLN A 119 0.43 15.49 -9.17
CA GLN A 119 0.71 16.51 -10.17
C GLN A 119 -0.47 16.60 -11.15
N THR A 120 -0.93 17.82 -11.44
CA THR A 120 -1.99 18.07 -12.42
C THR A 120 -1.67 17.51 -13.81
N VAL A 121 -0.38 17.48 -14.18
CA VAL A 121 0.07 16.88 -15.45
C VAL A 121 -0.10 15.36 -15.45
N PHE A 122 0.07 14.68 -14.31
CA PHE A 122 -0.18 13.25 -14.23
C PHE A 122 -1.68 12.94 -14.38
N GLN A 123 -2.54 13.70 -13.69
CA GLN A 123 -3.99 13.57 -13.80
C GLN A 123 -4.49 13.85 -15.22
N ALA A 124 -3.97 14.90 -15.86
CA ALA A 124 -4.22 15.15 -17.28
C ALA A 124 -3.75 13.97 -18.16
N GLY A 125 -2.62 13.35 -17.83
CA GLY A 125 -2.14 12.15 -18.49
C GLY A 125 -3.08 10.95 -18.34
N VAL A 126 -3.65 10.73 -17.15
CA VAL A 126 -4.67 9.70 -16.91
C VAL A 126 -5.92 9.96 -17.75
N LEU A 127 -6.38 11.21 -17.83
CA LEU A 127 -7.53 11.58 -18.66
C LEU A 127 -7.27 11.34 -20.16
N LEU A 128 -6.08 11.68 -20.66
CA LEU A 128 -5.69 11.42 -22.05
C LEU A 128 -5.62 9.92 -22.36
N LEU A 129 -5.09 9.10 -21.43
CA LEU A 129 -5.11 7.64 -21.55
C LEU A 129 -6.53 7.09 -21.59
N ALA A 130 -7.41 7.54 -20.70
CA ALA A 130 -8.81 7.12 -20.68
C ALA A 130 -9.52 7.45 -22.00
N MET A 131 -9.32 8.66 -22.53
CA MET A 131 -9.85 9.05 -23.85
C MET A 131 -9.28 8.19 -24.99
N GLY A 132 -8.00 7.87 -24.95
CA GLY A 132 -7.36 6.94 -25.89
C GLY A 132 -7.96 5.53 -25.82
N THR A 133 -8.25 5.03 -24.62
CA THR A 133 -8.93 3.74 -24.43
C THR A 133 -10.36 3.75 -24.95
N VAL A 134 -11.13 4.81 -24.70
CA VAL A 134 -12.49 4.95 -25.26
C VAL A 134 -12.43 4.93 -26.79
N SER A 135 -11.52 5.69 -27.40
CA SER A 135 -11.31 5.66 -28.86
C SER A 135 -11.00 4.26 -29.38
N ALA A 136 -10.12 3.51 -28.68
CA ALA A 136 -9.77 2.13 -29.05
C ALA A 136 -10.94 1.15 -28.93
N ILE A 137 -11.78 1.28 -27.89
CA ILE A 137 -12.98 0.45 -27.69
C ILE A 137 -14.01 0.74 -28.78
N SER A 138 -14.28 2.01 -29.05
CA SER A 138 -15.19 2.40 -30.12
C SER A 138 -14.71 1.92 -31.48
N ASN A 139 -13.39 1.86 -31.68
CA ASN A 139 -12.80 1.34 -32.90
C ASN A 139 -13.07 -0.16 -33.14
N LEU A 140 -13.28 -0.95 -32.07
CA LEU A 140 -13.59 -2.37 -32.20
C LEU A 140 -14.95 -2.63 -32.89
N GLY A 141 -15.87 -1.66 -32.84
CA GLY A 141 -17.15 -1.68 -33.58
C GLY A 141 -17.09 -1.05 -34.98
N ILE A 142 -15.90 -0.60 -35.40
CA ILE A 142 -15.63 0.01 -36.71
C ILE A 142 -14.72 -0.91 -37.53
N LEU A 143 -13.60 -1.36 -36.96
CA LEU A 143 -12.66 -2.25 -37.62
C LEU A 143 -12.78 -3.68 -37.11
N GLY A 144 -12.44 -4.62 -37.99
CA GLY A 144 -12.14 -5.99 -37.59
C GLY A 144 -11.09 -5.99 -36.48
N GLN A 145 -11.23 -6.89 -35.49
CA GLN A 145 -10.28 -7.03 -34.40
C GLN A 145 -8.88 -7.36 -34.92
N ALA A 146 -8.78 -8.18 -35.97
CA ALA A 146 -7.51 -8.51 -36.60
C ALA A 146 -6.92 -7.31 -37.35
N VAL A 147 -7.75 -6.57 -38.10
CA VAL A 147 -7.32 -5.37 -38.85
C VAL A 147 -6.84 -4.26 -37.91
N GLN A 148 -7.47 -4.11 -36.74
CA GLN A 148 -7.08 -3.14 -35.72
C GLN A 148 -5.78 -3.53 -34.99
N ALA A 149 -5.40 -4.80 -34.96
CA ALA A 149 -4.30 -5.29 -34.14
C ALA A 149 -2.97 -4.53 -34.35
N PRO A 150 -2.47 -4.30 -35.59
CA PRO A 150 -1.19 -3.62 -35.83
C PRO A 150 -1.14 -2.16 -35.33
N PHE A 151 -2.30 -1.51 -35.17
CA PHE A 151 -2.38 -0.13 -34.69
C PHE A 151 -1.92 0.04 -33.25
N ALA A 152 -1.90 -1.04 -32.46
CA ALA A 152 -1.35 -1.03 -31.10
C ALA A 152 0.12 -0.53 -31.06
N ALA A 153 0.90 -0.82 -32.11
CA ALA A 153 2.29 -0.40 -32.22
C ALA A 153 2.47 1.11 -32.50
N LEU A 154 1.44 1.82 -33.00
CA LEU A 154 1.52 3.26 -33.29
C LEU A 154 1.73 4.10 -32.03
N THR A 155 1.19 3.64 -30.89
CA THR A 155 1.40 4.29 -29.59
C THR A 155 2.89 4.34 -29.21
N LEU A 156 3.68 3.32 -29.62
CA LEU A 156 5.13 3.31 -29.39
C LEU A 156 5.84 4.37 -30.23
N ILE A 157 5.45 4.54 -31.50
CA ILE A 157 5.99 5.58 -32.39
C ILE A 157 5.73 6.96 -31.80
N TYR A 158 4.47 7.24 -31.45
CA TYR A 158 4.11 8.53 -30.87
C TYR A 158 4.82 8.77 -29.55
N SER A 159 4.99 7.73 -28.72
CA SER A 159 5.71 7.86 -27.45
C SER A 159 7.19 8.21 -27.67
N ALA A 160 7.85 7.61 -28.67
CA ALA A 160 9.23 7.94 -29.03
C ALA A 160 9.34 9.38 -29.59
N ALA A 161 8.44 9.78 -30.48
CA ALA A 161 8.41 11.13 -31.06
C ALA A 161 8.12 12.20 -29.99
N LEU A 162 7.14 11.98 -29.13
CA LEU A 162 6.82 12.89 -28.02
C LEU A 162 7.93 12.92 -26.96
N GLY A 163 8.60 11.78 -26.71
CA GLY A 163 9.81 11.74 -25.89
C GLY A 163 10.87 12.72 -26.41
N ARG A 164 11.13 12.73 -27.71
CA ARG A 164 12.07 13.68 -28.33
C ARG A 164 11.61 15.14 -28.27
N CYS A 165 10.35 15.40 -28.61
CA CYS A 165 9.82 16.75 -28.82
C CYS A 165 9.36 17.45 -27.54
N VAL A 166 8.91 16.69 -26.53
CA VAL A 166 8.36 17.20 -25.26
C VAL A 166 9.33 16.96 -24.11
N LEU A 167 9.96 15.78 -24.03
CA LEU A 167 10.86 15.41 -22.93
C LEU A 167 12.34 15.62 -23.24
N ASN A 168 12.67 16.05 -24.47
CA ASN A 168 14.04 16.19 -24.97
C ASN A 168 14.87 14.90 -24.82
N GLU A 169 14.27 13.75 -25.14
CA GLU A 169 14.95 12.45 -25.25
C GLU A 169 15.77 12.35 -26.55
N SER A 170 16.76 11.46 -26.58
CA SER A 170 17.48 11.14 -27.82
C SER A 170 16.56 10.36 -28.77
N PHE A 171 16.63 10.70 -30.06
CA PHE A 171 15.95 9.95 -31.12
C PHE A 171 17.01 9.44 -32.08
N GLY A 172 17.28 8.14 -32.02
CA GLY A 172 18.38 7.49 -32.72
C GLY A 172 17.95 6.84 -34.03
N ARG A 173 18.91 6.17 -34.68
CA ARG A 173 18.68 5.43 -35.93
C ARG A 173 17.72 4.25 -35.74
N PHE A 174 17.78 3.58 -34.59
CA PHE A 174 16.86 2.50 -34.26
C PHE A 174 15.42 2.96 -34.06
N ASP A 175 15.19 4.16 -33.49
CA ASP A 175 13.85 4.74 -33.38
C ASP A 175 13.28 5.08 -34.76
N LEU A 176 14.12 5.60 -35.66
CA LEU A 176 13.71 5.91 -37.03
C LEU A 176 13.38 4.64 -37.81
N LEU A 177 14.25 3.62 -37.73
CA LEU A 177 14.06 2.34 -38.43
C LEU A 177 12.84 1.59 -37.92
N SER A 178 12.67 1.48 -36.59
CA SER A 178 11.49 0.84 -36.00
C SER A 178 10.20 1.57 -36.38
N SER A 179 10.19 2.91 -36.33
CA SER A 179 9.04 3.72 -36.74
C SER A 179 8.68 3.51 -38.22
N ALA A 180 9.68 3.50 -39.11
CA ALA A 180 9.46 3.26 -40.54
C ALA A 180 8.87 1.87 -40.81
N LEU A 181 9.39 0.83 -40.13
CA LEU A 181 8.86 -0.53 -40.25
C LEU A 181 7.43 -0.63 -39.72
N ILE A 182 7.11 -0.05 -38.56
CA ILE A 182 5.74 -0.09 -38.02
C ILE A 182 4.76 0.64 -38.96
N VAL A 183 5.11 1.83 -39.47
CA VAL A 183 4.26 2.57 -40.42
C VAL A 183 4.05 1.76 -41.71
N ALA A 184 5.11 1.18 -42.27
CA ALA A 184 5.02 0.35 -43.46
C ALA A 184 4.16 -0.90 -43.22
N GLY A 185 4.33 -1.57 -42.09
CA GLY A 185 3.56 -2.75 -41.72
C GLY A 185 2.08 -2.47 -41.53
N VAL A 186 1.73 -1.37 -40.84
CA VAL A 186 0.34 -0.91 -40.69
C VAL A 186 -0.26 -0.54 -42.05
N ALA A 187 0.48 0.17 -42.90
CA ALA A 187 0.01 0.54 -44.24
C ALA A 187 -0.27 -0.70 -45.12
N LEU A 188 0.60 -1.72 -45.06
CA LEU A 188 0.38 -3.00 -45.76
C LEU A 188 -0.86 -3.74 -45.24
N ALA A 189 -1.08 -3.75 -43.92
CA ALA A 189 -2.26 -4.38 -43.32
C ALA A 189 -3.57 -3.66 -43.72
N VAL A 190 -3.56 -2.32 -43.77
CA VAL A 190 -4.71 -1.53 -44.24
C VAL A 190 -4.96 -1.76 -45.73
N TYR A 191 -3.91 -1.75 -46.55
CA TYR A 191 -4.02 -2.03 -47.98
C TYR A 191 -4.60 -3.44 -48.24
N ALA A 192 -4.15 -4.43 -47.48
CA ALA A 192 -4.70 -5.78 -47.56
C ALA A 192 -6.19 -5.83 -47.19
N ALA A 193 -6.59 -5.13 -46.12
CA ALA A 193 -8.00 -5.04 -45.72
C ALA A 193 -8.86 -4.33 -46.78
N GLN A 194 -8.32 -3.29 -47.43
CA GLN A 194 -8.99 -2.62 -48.55
C GLN A 194 -9.17 -3.55 -49.75
N LEU A 195 -8.14 -4.32 -50.10
CA LEU A 195 -8.17 -5.28 -51.21
C LEU A 195 -9.17 -6.42 -50.99
N ALA A 196 -9.40 -6.80 -49.73
CA ALA A 196 -10.33 -7.87 -49.36
C ALA A 196 -11.81 -7.45 -49.38
N HIS A 197 -12.14 -6.18 -49.60
CA HIS A 197 -13.52 -5.66 -49.57
C HIS A 197 -14.33 -6.19 -48.37
N VAL A 198 -13.74 -6.15 -47.18
CA VAL A 198 -14.32 -6.78 -45.99
C VAL A 198 -15.70 -6.18 -45.72
N PRO A 199 -16.78 -7.00 -45.77
CA PRO A 199 -18.13 -6.50 -45.57
C PRO A 199 -18.29 -5.96 -44.15
N HIS A 200 -19.07 -4.89 -44.03
CA HIS A 200 -19.50 -4.37 -42.74
C HIS A 200 -20.62 -5.28 -42.22
N GLU A 201 -20.28 -6.21 -41.34
CA GLU A 201 -21.25 -7.07 -40.66
C GLU A 201 -21.52 -6.51 -39.26
N ALA A 202 -22.78 -6.19 -38.99
CA ALA A 202 -23.25 -5.93 -37.63
C ALA A 202 -23.59 -7.26 -36.97
N TYR A 203 -23.09 -7.49 -35.75
CA TYR A 203 -23.32 -8.75 -35.06
C TYR A 203 -24.41 -8.64 -33.99
N THR A 204 -25.48 -9.42 -34.16
CA THR A 204 -26.48 -9.67 -33.13
C THR A 204 -26.00 -10.73 -32.14
N LEU A 205 -26.64 -10.83 -30.96
CA LEU A 205 -26.32 -11.86 -29.97
C LEU A 205 -26.43 -13.29 -30.55
N GLU A 206 -27.42 -13.51 -31.41
CA GLU A 206 -27.61 -14.80 -32.08
C GLU A 206 -26.50 -15.09 -33.09
N SER A 207 -26.13 -14.11 -33.94
CA SER A 207 -25.07 -14.29 -34.93
C SER A 207 -23.69 -14.55 -34.28
N LEU A 208 -23.39 -13.90 -33.14
CA LEU A 208 -22.20 -14.20 -32.35
C LEU A 208 -22.26 -15.61 -31.77
N GLY A 209 -23.43 -16.02 -31.27
CA GLY A 209 -23.66 -17.39 -30.82
C GLY A 209 -23.33 -18.40 -31.92
N GLN A 210 -23.84 -18.18 -33.14
CA GLN A 210 -23.59 -19.03 -34.29
C GLN A 210 -22.11 -19.06 -34.72
N LEU A 211 -21.39 -17.93 -34.63
CA LEU A 211 -19.95 -17.88 -34.88
C LEU A 211 -19.15 -18.68 -33.85
N LEU A 212 -19.55 -18.59 -32.57
CA LEU A 212 -18.92 -19.33 -31.47
C LEU A 212 -19.22 -20.83 -31.52
N THR A 213 -20.43 -21.21 -31.90
CA THR A 213 -20.89 -22.61 -31.99
C THR A 213 -20.82 -23.18 -33.40
N ARG A 214 -20.13 -22.50 -34.33
CA ARG A 214 -19.96 -22.98 -35.71
C ARG A 214 -19.37 -24.39 -35.69
N ASP A 215 -19.78 -25.25 -36.62
CA ASP A 215 -19.27 -26.62 -36.83
C ASP A 215 -17.78 -26.63 -37.26
N SER A 216 -16.93 -26.15 -36.39
CA SER A 216 -15.51 -25.91 -36.61
C SER A 216 -14.81 -26.05 -35.28
N GLY A 217 -13.87 -26.99 -35.18
CA GLY A 217 -13.08 -27.18 -33.97
C GLY A 217 -12.10 -26.02 -33.65
N TRP A 218 -12.02 -25.00 -34.51
CA TRP A 218 -11.02 -23.93 -34.40
C TRP A 218 -11.18 -23.04 -33.15
N PRO A 219 -12.37 -22.51 -32.78
CA PRO A 219 -12.52 -21.67 -31.58
C PRO A 219 -12.19 -22.42 -30.28
N LEU A 220 -12.71 -23.64 -30.13
CA LEU A 220 -12.43 -24.49 -28.98
C LEU A 220 -10.94 -24.89 -28.95
N GLY A 221 -10.39 -25.31 -30.08
CA GLY A 221 -8.98 -25.71 -30.21
C GLY A 221 -8.01 -24.57 -29.91
N TYR A 222 -8.30 -23.35 -30.39
CA TYR A 222 -7.48 -22.16 -30.08
C TYR A 222 -7.58 -21.79 -28.60
N THR A 223 -8.77 -21.84 -28.00
CA THR A 223 -8.96 -21.58 -26.56
C THR A 223 -8.21 -22.60 -25.69
N LEU A 224 -8.40 -23.90 -25.96
CA LEU A 224 -7.71 -24.96 -25.21
C LEU A 224 -6.19 -24.93 -25.44
N GLY A 225 -5.76 -24.64 -26.67
CA GLY A 225 -4.37 -24.50 -27.06
C GLY A 225 -3.67 -23.34 -26.35
N THR A 226 -4.30 -22.16 -26.33
CA THR A 226 -3.76 -20.98 -25.62
C THR A 226 -3.74 -21.18 -24.11
N LEU A 227 -4.78 -21.79 -23.52
CA LEU A 227 -4.80 -22.14 -22.09
C LEU A 227 -3.71 -23.15 -21.73
N THR A 228 -3.52 -24.18 -22.56
CA THR A 228 -2.50 -25.21 -22.35
C THR A 228 -1.10 -24.62 -22.54
N TYR A 229 -0.89 -23.80 -23.57
CA TYR A 229 0.34 -23.06 -23.79
C TYR A 229 0.69 -22.19 -22.58
N ALA A 230 -0.24 -21.35 -22.12
CA ALA A 230 -0.04 -20.49 -20.95
C ALA A 230 0.25 -21.31 -19.70
N THR A 231 -0.52 -22.37 -19.44
CA THR A 231 -0.34 -23.23 -18.26
C THR A 231 1.01 -23.94 -18.26
N VAL A 232 1.42 -24.55 -19.39
CA VAL A 232 2.70 -25.25 -19.51
C VAL A 232 3.87 -24.27 -19.38
N LEU A 233 3.78 -23.11 -20.02
CA LEU A 233 4.83 -22.12 -20.02
C LEU A 233 5.02 -21.52 -18.61
N LEU A 234 3.91 -21.15 -17.94
CA LEU A 234 3.95 -20.63 -16.58
C LEU A 234 4.42 -21.69 -15.58
N ARG A 235 3.96 -22.96 -15.70
CA ARG A 235 4.47 -24.06 -14.87
C ARG A 235 5.95 -24.28 -15.08
N ARG A 236 6.46 -24.27 -16.31
CA ARG A 236 7.90 -24.38 -16.58
C ARG A 236 8.69 -23.23 -15.96
N VAL A 237 8.21 -22.00 -16.13
CA VAL A 237 8.86 -20.81 -15.54
C VAL A 237 8.88 -20.89 -14.02
N GLN A 238 7.80 -21.37 -13.40
CA GLN A 238 7.71 -21.52 -11.95
C GLN A 238 8.58 -22.68 -11.43
N SER A 239 8.43 -23.89 -12.01
CA SER A 239 9.16 -25.09 -11.57
C SER A 239 10.66 -24.97 -11.77
N ALA A 240 11.12 -24.36 -12.86
CA ALA A 240 12.53 -24.14 -13.14
C ALA A 240 13.07 -22.82 -12.57
N LYS A 241 12.25 -22.06 -11.82
CA LYS A 241 12.59 -20.75 -11.24
C LYS A 241 13.15 -19.75 -12.27
N LEU A 242 12.65 -19.81 -13.51
CA LEU A 242 13.11 -19.01 -14.64
C LEU A 242 12.42 -17.65 -14.74
N GLN A 243 11.78 -17.17 -13.66
CA GLN A 243 10.94 -15.97 -13.62
C GLN A 243 11.67 -14.71 -14.09
N ARG A 244 12.97 -14.60 -13.84
CA ARG A 244 13.84 -13.46 -14.24
C ARG A 244 14.69 -13.71 -15.49
N SER A 245 14.49 -14.85 -16.17
CA SER A 245 15.21 -15.19 -17.40
C SER A 245 14.49 -14.67 -18.65
N SER A 246 15.14 -14.69 -19.82
CA SER A 246 14.49 -14.39 -21.10
C SER A 246 13.26 -15.27 -21.35
N SER A 247 13.23 -16.50 -20.82
CA SER A 247 12.04 -17.38 -20.89
C SER A 247 10.90 -16.87 -20.01
N GLY A 248 11.20 -16.26 -18.86
CA GLY A 248 10.21 -15.59 -18.01
C GLY A 248 9.65 -14.34 -18.69
N LEU A 249 10.51 -13.52 -19.32
CA LEU A 249 10.11 -12.34 -20.08
C LEU A 249 9.14 -12.72 -21.20
N LEU A 250 9.50 -13.75 -21.98
CA LEU A 250 8.65 -14.31 -23.03
C LEU A 250 7.32 -14.81 -22.46
N ALA A 251 7.34 -15.54 -21.34
CA ALA A 251 6.15 -16.13 -20.75
C ALA A 251 5.15 -15.10 -20.25
N PHE A 252 5.60 -14.13 -19.44
CA PHE A 252 4.70 -13.11 -18.90
C PHE A 252 4.18 -12.19 -20.01
N SER A 253 5.03 -11.78 -20.96
CA SER A 253 4.61 -10.91 -22.08
C SER A 253 3.65 -11.62 -23.03
N SER A 254 3.89 -12.91 -23.35
CA SER A 254 3.01 -13.68 -24.23
C SER A 254 1.68 -14.01 -23.58
N CYS A 255 1.67 -14.43 -22.31
CA CYS A 255 0.43 -14.70 -21.59
C CYS A 255 -0.41 -13.43 -21.42
N ALA A 256 0.21 -12.30 -21.05
CA ALA A 256 -0.48 -11.02 -20.97
C ALA A 256 -1.05 -10.58 -22.33
N GLY A 257 -0.24 -10.67 -23.40
CA GLY A 257 -0.64 -10.20 -24.73
C GLY A 257 -1.73 -11.05 -25.38
N ILE A 258 -1.65 -12.38 -25.26
CA ILE A 258 -2.71 -13.29 -25.73
C ILE A 258 -4.00 -13.01 -24.95
N MET A 259 -3.91 -12.77 -23.63
CA MET A 259 -5.08 -12.47 -22.82
C MET A 259 -5.68 -11.08 -23.09
N ALA A 260 -4.87 -10.13 -23.55
CA ALA A 260 -5.39 -8.90 -24.13
C ALA A 260 -6.23 -9.15 -25.40
N GLY A 261 -5.89 -10.17 -26.19
CA GLY A 261 -6.69 -10.64 -27.31
C GLY A 261 -8.09 -11.12 -26.89
N PHE A 262 -8.16 -11.98 -25.87
CA PHE A 262 -9.44 -12.46 -25.31
C PHE A 262 -10.25 -11.34 -24.63
N THR A 263 -9.57 -10.41 -23.94
CA THR A 263 -10.23 -9.23 -23.36
C THR A 263 -10.84 -8.34 -24.45
N SER A 264 -10.11 -8.12 -25.54
CA SER A 264 -10.60 -7.35 -26.68
C SER A 264 -11.72 -8.08 -27.43
N LEU A 265 -11.66 -9.41 -27.53
CA LEU A 265 -12.72 -10.24 -28.09
C LEU A 265 -14.02 -10.07 -27.30
N ALA A 266 -13.98 -10.27 -25.98
CA ALA A 266 -15.15 -10.08 -25.11
C ALA A 266 -15.69 -8.65 -25.17
N THR A 267 -14.80 -7.65 -25.15
CA THR A 267 -15.16 -6.24 -25.24
C THR A 267 -15.85 -5.93 -26.58
N LYS A 268 -15.29 -6.41 -27.69
CA LYS A 268 -15.88 -6.27 -29.03
C LYS A 268 -17.27 -6.91 -29.09
N SER A 269 -17.43 -8.12 -28.54
CA SER A 269 -18.73 -8.81 -28.52
C SER A 269 -19.78 -8.02 -27.75
N VAL A 270 -19.41 -7.42 -26.60
CA VAL A 270 -20.31 -6.54 -25.85
C VAL A 270 -20.66 -5.29 -26.67
N VAL A 271 -19.68 -4.66 -27.33
CA VAL A 271 -19.89 -3.47 -28.16
C VAL A 271 -20.83 -3.75 -29.34
N GLU A 272 -20.62 -4.83 -30.08
CA GLU A 272 -21.44 -5.20 -31.25
C GLU A 272 -22.89 -5.51 -30.86
N VAL A 273 -23.11 -6.30 -29.79
CA VAL A 273 -24.46 -6.60 -29.32
C VAL A 273 -25.16 -5.35 -28.80
N THR A 274 -24.44 -4.48 -28.09
CA THR A 274 -24.99 -3.20 -27.61
C THR A 274 -25.37 -2.30 -28.77
N LYS A 275 -24.50 -2.20 -29.79
CA LYS A 275 -24.77 -1.45 -31.02
C LYS A 275 -26.01 -1.99 -31.73
N SER A 276 -26.11 -3.30 -31.91
CA SER A 276 -27.28 -3.95 -32.50
C SER A 276 -28.56 -3.68 -31.69
N ALA A 277 -28.49 -3.73 -30.35
CA ALA A 277 -29.64 -3.45 -29.49
C ALA A 277 -30.13 -2.00 -29.61
N VAL A 278 -29.21 -1.04 -29.75
CA VAL A 278 -29.54 0.37 -29.99
C VAL A 278 -30.16 0.57 -31.38
N GLU A 279 -29.58 -0.02 -32.42
CA GLU A 279 -30.05 0.10 -33.80
C GLU A 279 -31.45 -0.49 -33.99
N HIS A 280 -31.73 -1.65 -33.38
CA HIS A 280 -33.01 -2.36 -33.50
C HIS A 280 -34.01 -2.02 -32.38
N GLN A 281 -33.63 -1.17 -31.40
CA GLN A 281 -34.41 -0.83 -30.21
C GLN A 281 -34.80 -2.04 -29.34
N GLU A 282 -33.95 -3.07 -29.31
CA GLU A 282 -34.17 -4.33 -28.59
C GLU A 282 -33.46 -4.37 -27.23
N TRP A 283 -33.88 -3.53 -26.30
CA TRP A 283 -33.23 -3.38 -24.99
C TRP A 283 -33.25 -4.66 -24.11
N LEU A 284 -34.17 -5.60 -24.38
CA LEU A 284 -34.28 -6.85 -23.64
C LEU A 284 -33.05 -7.76 -23.83
N VAL A 285 -32.29 -7.59 -24.92
CA VAL A 285 -31.04 -8.33 -25.15
C VAL A 285 -30.00 -8.04 -24.06
N LEU A 286 -30.04 -6.86 -23.44
CA LEU A 286 -29.09 -6.45 -22.40
C LEU A 286 -29.28 -7.19 -21.06
N VAL A 287 -30.45 -7.76 -20.82
CA VAL A 287 -30.72 -8.62 -19.65
C VAL A 287 -30.63 -10.10 -19.96
N HIS A 288 -30.38 -10.46 -21.23
CA HIS A 288 -30.29 -11.85 -21.65
C HIS A 288 -29.09 -12.54 -20.98
N PRO A 289 -29.23 -13.76 -20.44
CA PRO A 289 -28.17 -14.45 -19.71
C PRO A 289 -26.84 -14.55 -20.50
N CYS A 290 -26.91 -14.82 -21.80
CA CYS A 290 -25.72 -14.89 -22.65
C CYS A 290 -25.00 -13.53 -22.78
N PHE A 291 -25.73 -12.41 -22.85
CA PHE A 291 -25.10 -11.09 -22.89
C PHE A 291 -24.46 -10.76 -21.54
N VAL A 292 -25.11 -11.10 -20.43
CA VAL A 292 -24.51 -10.97 -19.08
C VAL A 292 -23.23 -11.79 -18.96
N LEU A 293 -23.18 -13.01 -19.52
CA LEU A 293 -21.96 -13.81 -19.58
C LEU A 293 -20.85 -13.15 -20.41
N LEU A 294 -21.17 -12.51 -21.53
CA LEU A 294 -20.19 -11.72 -22.31
C LEU A 294 -19.64 -10.53 -21.51
N VAL A 295 -20.51 -9.82 -20.77
CA VAL A 295 -20.10 -8.73 -19.89
C VAL A 295 -19.19 -9.25 -18.78
N LEU A 296 -19.48 -10.40 -18.18
CA LEU A 296 -18.64 -11.04 -17.16
C LEU A 296 -17.33 -11.62 -17.73
N ALA A 297 -17.31 -11.99 -19.02
CA ALA A 297 -16.10 -12.48 -19.67
C ALA A 297 -15.01 -11.39 -19.76
N VAL A 298 -15.40 -10.10 -19.85
CA VAL A 298 -14.45 -8.97 -19.87
C VAL A 298 -13.56 -8.95 -18.62
N PRO A 299 -14.07 -8.84 -17.37
CA PRO A 299 -13.24 -8.89 -16.18
C PRO A 299 -12.54 -10.24 -15.98
N CYS A 300 -13.16 -11.37 -16.40
CA CYS A 300 -12.51 -12.69 -16.34
C CYS A 300 -11.25 -12.80 -17.19
N ALA A 301 -11.19 -12.10 -18.33
CA ALA A 301 -9.99 -12.01 -19.16
C ALA A 301 -9.04 -10.89 -18.71
N LEU A 302 -9.60 -9.73 -18.34
CA LEU A 302 -8.82 -8.55 -17.96
C LEU A 302 -8.01 -8.76 -16.67
N VAL A 303 -8.57 -9.44 -15.66
CA VAL A 303 -7.86 -9.64 -14.37
C VAL A 303 -6.59 -10.48 -14.55
N PRO A 304 -6.61 -11.66 -15.20
CA PRO A 304 -5.39 -12.39 -15.54
C PRO A 304 -4.42 -11.61 -16.43
N GLN A 305 -4.93 -10.86 -17.43
CA GLN A 305 -4.09 -9.97 -18.25
C GLN A 305 -3.31 -8.98 -17.39
N LEU A 306 -4.00 -8.26 -16.50
CA LEU A 306 -3.38 -7.27 -15.62
C LEU A 306 -2.41 -7.93 -14.63
N PHE A 307 -2.74 -9.13 -14.13
CA PHE A 307 -1.83 -9.89 -13.27
C PHE A 307 -0.50 -10.21 -13.99
N PHE A 308 -0.56 -10.77 -15.20
CA PHE A 308 0.65 -11.11 -15.96
C PHE A 308 1.42 -9.85 -16.42
N LEU A 309 0.71 -8.79 -16.80
CA LEU A 309 1.32 -7.50 -17.11
C LEU A 309 2.09 -6.95 -15.91
N ASN A 310 1.46 -6.89 -14.73
CA ASN A 310 2.08 -6.36 -13.53
C ASN A 310 3.25 -7.22 -13.06
N LYS A 311 3.13 -8.55 -13.06
CA LYS A 311 4.24 -9.46 -12.73
C LYS A 311 5.39 -9.36 -13.75
N GLY A 312 5.06 -9.18 -15.02
CA GLY A 312 6.06 -8.96 -16.06
C GLY A 312 6.82 -7.64 -15.88
N LEU A 313 6.11 -6.56 -15.56
CA LEU A 313 6.70 -5.27 -15.23
C LEU A 313 7.57 -5.34 -13.96
N GLU A 314 7.14 -6.10 -12.96
CA GLU A 314 7.88 -6.35 -11.71
C GLU A 314 9.26 -7.00 -11.99
N PHE A 315 9.32 -8.02 -12.85
CA PHE A 315 10.58 -8.74 -13.11
C PHE A 315 11.50 -8.09 -14.16
N PHE A 316 10.94 -7.38 -15.14
CA PHE A 316 11.71 -6.94 -16.33
C PHE A 316 11.69 -5.43 -16.57
N GLY A 317 10.90 -4.69 -15.79
CA GLY A 317 10.68 -3.25 -15.96
C GLY A 317 9.97 -2.89 -17.26
N THR A 318 9.53 -1.63 -17.35
CA THR A 318 8.72 -1.13 -18.47
C THR A 318 9.44 -1.15 -19.81
N LEU A 319 10.76 -0.87 -19.83
CA LEU A 319 11.55 -0.67 -21.05
C LEU A 319 11.63 -1.91 -21.94
N LYS A 320 11.81 -3.10 -21.36
CA LYS A 320 11.84 -4.37 -22.12
C LYS A 320 10.47 -5.01 -22.24
N PHE A 321 9.68 -4.96 -21.17
CA PHE A 321 8.44 -5.69 -21.11
C PHE A 321 7.37 -5.14 -22.06
N ILE A 322 7.16 -3.81 -22.07
CA ILE A 322 6.05 -3.20 -22.82
C ILE A 322 6.15 -3.41 -24.33
N PRO A 323 7.30 -3.19 -25.00
CA PRO A 323 7.39 -3.44 -26.44
C PRO A 323 7.09 -4.91 -26.80
N LEU A 324 7.63 -5.86 -26.02
CA LEU A 324 7.37 -7.28 -26.26
C LEU A 324 5.90 -7.64 -26.00
N TYR A 325 5.32 -7.12 -24.93
CA TYR A 325 3.89 -7.25 -24.64
C TYR A 325 3.01 -6.72 -25.78
N GLN A 326 3.37 -5.58 -26.37
CA GLN A 326 2.66 -5.00 -27.52
C GLN A 326 2.73 -5.91 -28.76
N ALA A 327 3.87 -6.56 -29.02
CA ALA A 327 3.96 -7.55 -30.09
C ALA A 327 2.99 -8.73 -29.87
N PHE A 328 2.86 -9.20 -28.63
CA PHE A 328 1.91 -10.26 -28.30
C PHE A 328 0.45 -9.79 -28.25
N ILE A 329 0.17 -8.52 -27.97
CA ILE A 329 -1.17 -7.92 -28.17
C ILE A 329 -1.57 -8.02 -29.64
N ILE A 330 -0.65 -7.69 -30.57
CA ILE A 330 -0.92 -7.77 -32.01
C ILE A 330 -1.28 -9.22 -32.39
N LEU A 331 -0.46 -10.18 -31.96
CA LEU A 331 -0.69 -11.60 -32.23
C LEU A 331 -1.99 -12.13 -31.59
N GLY A 332 -2.26 -11.75 -30.35
CA GLY A 332 -3.47 -12.16 -29.62
C GLY A 332 -4.73 -11.62 -30.27
N ASN A 333 -4.76 -10.33 -30.62
CA ASN A 333 -5.90 -9.72 -31.30
C ASN A 333 -6.11 -10.25 -32.71
N MET A 334 -5.03 -10.45 -33.48
CA MET A 334 -5.10 -11.09 -34.79
C MET A 334 -5.67 -12.50 -34.67
N GLY A 335 -5.14 -13.32 -33.76
CA GLY A 335 -5.61 -14.70 -33.55
C GLY A 335 -7.08 -14.76 -33.14
N CYS A 336 -7.51 -13.93 -32.21
CA CYS A 336 -8.91 -13.87 -31.78
C CYS A 336 -9.85 -13.41 -32.91
N GLY A 337 -9.49 -12.34 -33.65
CA GLY A 337 -10.29 -11.87 -34.78
C GLY A 337 -10.40 -12.90 -35.91
N MET A 338 -9.30 -13.59 -36.23
CA MET A 338 -9.28 -14.64 -37.25
C MET A 338 -10.12 -15.86 -36.87
N VAL A 339 -10.01 -16.32 -35.62
CA VAL A 339 -10.62 -17.60 -35.19
C VAL A 339 -12.09 -17.42 -34.83
N PHE A 340 -12.44 -16.40 -34.05
CA PHE A 340 -13.78 -16.27 -33.48
C PHE A 340 -14.73 -15.47 -34.38
N TYR A 341 -14.26 -14.36 -34.95
CA TYR A 341 -15.06 -13.56 -35.89
C TYR A 341 -14.91 -14.03 -37.34
N ASN A 342 -14.00 -14.96 -37.61
CA ASN A 342 -13.76 -15.48 -38.96
C ASN A 342 -13.46 -14.37 -39.99
N GLU A 343 -12.86 -13.26 -39.55
CA GLU A 343 -12.71 -12.01 -40.32
C GLU A 343 -11.89 -12.16 -41.61
N MET A 344 -11.08 -13.22 -41.68
CA MET A 344 -10.19 -13.48 -42.82
C MET A 344 -10.76 -14.47 -43.83
N ALA A 345 -11.99 -14.96 -43.66
CA ALA A 345 -12.58 -15.91 -44.59
C ALA A 345 -12.91 -15.32 -45.96
N SER A 346 -13.14 -14.00 -46.03
CA SER A 346 -13.39 -13.27 -47.28
C SER A 346 -12.11 -12.85 -48.01
N TYR A 347 -10.92 -13.05 -47.40
CA TYR A 347 -9.67 -12.61 -47.98
C TYR A 347 -9.23 -13.54 -49.11
N SER A 348 -8.87 -12.96 -50.26
CA SER A 348 -8.13 -13.69 -51.29
C SER A 348 -6.74 -14.08 -50.80
N SER A 349 -6.13 -15.12 -51.39
CA SER A 349 -4.77 -15.55 -51.02
C SER A 349 -3.75 -14.41 -51.09
N THR A 350 -3.92 -13.50 -52.06
CA THR A 350 -3.07 -12.31 -52.22
C THR A 350 -3.29 -11.31 -51.08
N ALA A 351 -4.55 -10.99 -50.75
CA ALA A 351 -4.86 -10.08 -49.64
C ALA A 351 -4.37 -10.64 -48.30
N LEU A 352 -4.59 -11.93 -48.05
CA LEU A 352 -4.12 -12.59 -46.83
C LEU A 352 -2.59 -12.56 -46.71
N THR A 353 -1.87 -12.77 -47.82
CA THR A 353 -0.40 -12.69 -47.84
C THR A 353 0.07 -11.28 -47.47
N TRP A 354 -0.49 -10.24 -48.09
CA TRP A 354 -0.17 -8.85 -47.75
C TRP A 354 -0.47 -8.50 -46.29
N PHE A 355 -1.58 -9.01 -45.76
CA PHE A 355 -1.97 -8.79 -44.36
C PHE A 355 -0.95 -9.42 -43.39
N ILE A 356 -0.62 -10.71 -43.57
CA ILE A 356 0.37 -11.42 -42.74
C ILE A 356 1.74 -10.75 -42.86
N SER A 357 2.15 -10.37 -44.07
CA SER A 357 3.40 -9.62 -44.28
C SER A 357 3.38 -8.28 -43.54
N GLY A 358 2.28 -7.53 -43.55
CA GLY A 358 2.14 -6.28 -42.81
C GLY A 358 2.27 -6.46 -41.30
N VAL A 359 1.65 -7.51 -40.73
CA VAL A 359 1.78 -7.87 -39.31
C VAL A 359 3.23 -8.24 -38.96
N LEU A 360 3.89 -9.07 -39.77
CA LEU A 360 5.28 -9.49 -39.54
C LEU A 360 6.25 -8.30 -39.62
N VAL A 361 6.05 -7.38 -40.56
CA VAL A 361 6.84 -6.15 -40.69
C VAL A 361 6.63 -5.26 -39.46
N THR A 362 5.39 -5.14 -38.98
CA THR A 362 5.07 -4.40 -37.75
C THR A 362 5.79 -4.98 -36.53
N ILE A 363 5.70 -6.30 -36.33
CA ILE A 363 6.38 -7.00 -35.23
C ILE A 363 7.90 -6.87 -35.35
N SER A 364 8.45 -6.91 -36.56
CA SER A 364 9.87 -6.67 -36.80
C SER A 364 10.30 -5.27 -36.37
N GLY A 365 9.47 -4.24 -36.64
CA GLY A 365 9.71 -2.89 -36.14
C GLY A 365 9.73 -2.80 -34.61
N VAL A 366 8.82 -3.50 -33.93
CA VAL A 366 8.84 -3.63 -32.46
C VAL A 366 10.08 -4.38 -31.97
N GLY A 367 10.53 -5.41 -32.70
CA GLY A 367 11.77 -6.13 -32.43
C GLY A 367 13.02 -5.24 -32.52
N VAL A 368 13.09 -4.37 -33.53
CA VAL A 368 14.19 -3.37 -33.65
C VAL A 368 14.20 -2.42 -32.45
N LEU A 369 13.02 -2.04 -31.94
CA LEU A 369 12.92 -1.23 -30.73
C LEU A 369 13.46 -1.95 -29.48
N LEU A 370 13.24 -3.27 -29.36
CA LEU A 370 13.81 -4.08 -28.29
C LEU A 370 15.34 -4.17 -28.38
N VAL A 371 15.89 -4.31 -29.58
CA VAL A 371 17.35 -4.31 -29.80
C VAL A 371 17.97 -2.99 -29.35
N LYS A 372 17.32 -1.85 -29.63
CA LYS A 372 17.76 -0.55 -29.11
C LYS A 372 17.86 -0.55 -27.58
N VAL A 373 16.85 -1.07 -26.90
CA VAL A 373 16.83 -1.10 -25.43
C VAL A 373 17.99 -1.95 -24.89
N ASP A 374 18.30 -3.07 -25.53
CA ASP A 374 19.46 -3.90 -25.17
C ASP A 374 20.80 -3.21 -25.46
N ASP A 375 20.91 -2.49 -26.59
CA ASP A 375 22.11 -1.72 -26.94
C ASP A 375 22.36 -0.59 -25.95
N GLU A 376 21.32 0.18 -25.58
CA GLU A 376 21.41 1.25 -24.56
C GLU A 376 21.75 0.71 -23.16
N LEU A 377 21.31 -0.51 -22.82
CA LEU A 377 21.66 -1.18 -21.57
C LEU A 377 23.13 -1.63 -21.54
N SER A 378 23.67 -2.07 -22.68
CA SER A 378 25.05 -2.56 -22.80
C SER A 378 26.10 -1.44 -22.91
N SER A 379 25.72 -0.29 -23.46
CA SER A 379 26.64 0.81 -23.78
C SER A 379 26.83 1.86 -22.67
N GLY A 380 26.12 1.76 -21.54
CA GLY A 380 26.37 2.56 -20.32
C GLY A 380 26.17 4.08 -20.44
N ALA A 381 25.67 4.58 -21.58
CA ALA A 381 25.76 5.97 -21.98
C ALA A 381 24.77 6.95 -21.31
N ASP A 382 23.89 6.49 -20.41
CA ASP A 382 22.96 7.40 -19.69
C ASP A 382 22.64 6.96 -18.25
N ALA A 383 23.67 6.51 -17.52
CA ALA A 383 23.57 5.95 -16.16
C ALA A 383 22.82 6.84 -15.14
N ARG A 384 22.86 8.18 -15.26
CA ARG A 384 22.15 9.11 -14.36
C ARG A 384 20.65 9.21 -14.64
N ARG A 385 20.24 9.09 -15.91
CA ARG A 385 18.83 9.11 -16.32
C ARG A 385 18.17 7.75 -16.08
N LEU A 386 18.94 6.67 -16.30
CA LEU A 386 18.54 5.30 -16.03
C LEU A 386 18.29 5.06 -14.53
N ASN A 387 19.07 5.66 -13.64
CA ASN A 387 18.85 5.58 -12.20
C ASN A 387 17.58 6.31 -11.73
N ALA A 388 17.19 7.40 -12.39
CA ALA A 388 15.94 8.12 -12.07
C ALA A 388 14.69 7.39 -12.59
N VAL A 389 14.80 6.62 -13.68
CA VAL A 389 13.72 5.76 -14.21
C VAL A 389 13.68 4.41 -13.49
N ARG A 390 14.83 3.83 -13.13
CA ARG A 390 14.94 2.63 -12.27
C ARG A 390 14.38 2.89 -10.87
N ALA A 391 14.58 4.08 -10.31
CA ALA A 391 13.96 4.47 -9.03
C ALA A 391 12.43 4.65 -9.10
N VAL A 392 11.85 4.70 -10.31
CA VAL A 392 10.40 4.84 -10.53
C VAL A 392 9.72 3.49 -10.82
N ASP A 393 10.44 2.50 -11.37
CA ASP A 393 9.87 1.24 -11.86
C ASP A 393 10.41 -0.05 -11.20
N GLN A 394 11.37 0.01 -10.26
CA GLN A 394 11.86 -1.20 -9.59
C GLN A 394 11.03 -1.57 -8.36
N PRO A 395 10.60 -2.85 -8.23
CA PRO A 395 10.32 -3.45 -6.93
C PRO A 395 11.60 -3.44 -6.07
N MET A 396 11.41 -3.32 -4.77
CA MET A 396 12.46 -3.25 -3.72
C MET A 396 13.51 -4.38 -3.76
N ASP A 397 13.33 -5.41 -4.58
CA ASP A 397 14.07 -6.68 -4.56
C ASP A 397 15.36 -6.70 -5.40
N GLU A 398 15.62 -5.72 -6.28
CA GLU A 398 16.87 -5.67 -7.08
C GLU A 398 18.05 -4.94 -6.40
N LEU A 399 17.93 -4.60 -5.12
CA LEU A 399 19.06 -4.17 -4.27
C LEU A 399 19.77 -5.34 -3.58
N LEU A 400 19.35 -6.59 -3.78
CA LEU A 400 19.73 -7.73 -2.93
C LEU A 400 21.07 -8.41 -3.26
N ASP A 401 21.76 -8.04 -4.33
CA ASP A 401 23.09 -8.59 -4.66
C ASP A 401 24.22 -7.65 -4.22
N CYS A 402 24.41 -7.54 -2.90
CA CYS A 402 25.70 -7.31 -2.25
C CYS A 402 25.52 -7.35 -0.74
N ARG A 403 26.49 -7.94 -0.03
CA ARG A 403 26.53 -8.09 1.44
C ARG A 403 26.38 -6.75 2.21
N ASP A 404 26.58 -5.63 1.51
CA ASP A 404 26.42 -4.24 1.99
C ASP A 404 24.97 -3.72 1.93
N SER A 405 24.06 -4.36 1.16
CA SER A 405 22.68 -3.90 0.92
C SER A 405 21.73 -4.10 2.10
N ILE A 406 21.90 -5.14 2.91
CA ILE A 406 21.01 -5.41 4.06
C ILE A 406 21.19 -4.33 5.13
N LYS A 407 22.44 -3.90 5.38
CA LYS A 407 22.70 -2.74 6.27
C LYS A 407 22.02 -1.49 5.71
N ALA A 408 22.27 -1.18 4.42
CA ALA A 408 21.65 -0.02 3.78
C ALA A 408 20.10 -0.04 3.78
N ARG A 409 19.47 -1.22 3.68
CA ARG A 409 17.99 -1.37 3.68
C ARG A 409 17.35 -1.08 5.03
N PHE A 410 18.01 -1.48 6.11
CA PHE A 410 17.56 -1.27 7.48
C PHE A 410 18.31 -0.12 8.17
N ASP A 411 18.95 0.76 7.39
CA ASP A 411 19.53 1.98 7.92
C ASP A 411 18.43 2.81 8.57
N THR A 412 18.78 3.35 9.73
CA THR A 412 17.92 4.13 10.59
C THR A 412 18.56 5.49 10.85
N ASP A 413 17.74 6.48 11.24
CA ASP A 413 18.21 7.84 11.48
C ASP A 413 19.17 7.94 12.69
N PHE A 414 19.17 6.93 13.56
CA PHE A 414 19.99 6.82 14.76
C PHE A 414 20.31 5.36 15.04
N THR A 415 21.44 5.07 15.68
CA THR A 415 21.85 3.71 16.03
C THR A 415 21.19 3.24 17.34
N PHE A 416 21.26 1.93 17.60
CA PHE A 416 20.80 1.35 18.85
C PHE A 416 21.44 2.00 20.09
N ASP A 417 22.75 2.28 20.04
CA ASP A 417 23.49 2.91 21.14
C ASP A 417 23.08 4.37 21.41
N GLN A 418 22.46 5.04 20.44
CA GLN A 418 21.97 6.42 20.59
C GLN A 418 20.59 6.48 21.25
N MET A 419 19.89 5.35 21.39
CA MET A 419 18.61 5.29 22.08
C MET A 419 18.81 5.40 23.59
N LYS A 420 17.90 6.11 24.26
CA LYS A 420 17.83 6.14 25.72
C LYS A 420 16.64 5.33 26.18
N TRP A 421 16.80 4.67 27.32
CA TRP A 421 15.86 3.70 27.86
C TRP A 421 15.43 4.16 29.26
N ALA A 422 14.17 3.92 29.62
CA ALA A 422 13.76 3.96 31.01
C ALA A 422 14.31 2.72 31.72
N THR A 423 14.95 2.91 32.88
CA THR A 423 15.56 1.83 33.66
C THR A 423 15.09 1.92 35.11
N ASP A 424 15.08 0.78 35.80
CA ASP A 424 15.19 0.81 37.26
C ASP A 424 16.54 1.47 37.60
N GLY A 425 16.56 2.42 38.53
CA GLY A 425 17.80 3.14 38.87
C GLY A 425 18.87 2.22 39.46
N ASP A 426 20.12 2.69 39.60
CA ASP A 426 21.23 1.94 40.20
C ASP A 426 21.04 1.58 41.70
N LYS A 427 19.96 2.08 42.34
CA LYS A 427 19.66 1.83 43.75
C LYS A 427 18.44 0.92 43.87
N LEU A 428 18.63 -0.23 44.53
CA LEU A 428 17.64 -1.27 44.90
C LEU A 428 16.35 -0.77 45.62
N THR A 429 16.17 0.53 45.82
CA THR A 429 15.11 1.15 46.64
C THR A 429 14.26 2.18 45.90
N SER A 430 14.55 2.51 44.65
CA SER A 430 13.72 3.40 43.83
C SER A 430 12.99 2.61 42.74
N ASP A 431 11.69 2.33 42.94
CA ASP A 431 10.76 1.79 41.93
C ASP A 431 10.57 2.80 40.78
N ASN A 432 11.58 2.96 39.94
CA ASN A 432 11.57 3.95 38.85
C ASN A 432 10.86 3.41 37.59
N LEU A 433 10.66 2.09 37.51
CA LEU A 433 10.03 1.43 36.37
C LEU A 433 9.05 0.35 36.88
N ARG A 434 7.77 0.48 36.52
CA ARG A 434 6.73 -0.53 36.79
C ARG A 434 6.05 -0.94 35.49
N VAL A 435 5.77 -2.23 35.35
CA VAL A 435 5.03 -2.78 34.20
C VAL A 435 3.74 -3.42 34.70
N CYS A 436 2.65 -3.19 33.97
CA CYS A 436 1.36 -3.83 34.19
C CYS A 436 1.12 -4.90 33.13
N ARG A 437 0.73 -6.10 33.57
CA ARG A 437 0.62 -7.32 32.75
C ARG A 437 -0.78 -7.58 32.23
N ASP A 438 -1.77 -6.91 32.81
CA ASP A 438 -3.17 -6.96 32.37
C ASP A 438 -3.90 -5.65 32.64
N PHE A 439 -5.19 -5.60 32.28
CA PHE A 439 -5.98 -4.40 32.47
C PHE A 439 -6.31 -4.08 33.93
N ARG A 440 -6.43 -5.07 34.83
CA ARG A 440 -6.70 -4.79 36.26
C ARG A 440 -5.50 -4.10 36.90
N GLU A 441 -4.29 -4.56 36.60
CA GLU A 441 -3.07 -3.88 37.03
C GLU A 441 -2.97 -2.47 36.43
N CYS A 442 -3.42 -2.27 35.18
CA CYS A 442 -3.51 -0.94 34.58
C CYS A 442 -4.51 -0.05 35.34
N GLN A 443 -5.71 -0.55 35.67
CA GLN A 443 -6.72 0.20 36.41
C GLN A 443 -6.21 0.59 37.79
N GLU A 444 -5.55 -0.33 38.51
CA GLU A 444 -4.92 -0.05 39.80
C GLU A 444 -3.91 1.10 39.68
N ALA A 445 -3.02 1.04 38.68
CA ALA A 445 -2.03 2.08 38.44
C ALA A 445 -2.66 3.44 38.11
N ILE A 446 -3.74 3.46 37.31
CA ILE A 446 -4.50 4.69 37.01
C ILE A 446 -5.06 5.30 38.31
N VAL A 447 -5.70 4.48 39.16
CA VAL A 447 -6.24 4.93 40.45
C VAL A 447 -5.12 5.52 41.31
N GLU A 448 -3.99 4.83 41.41
CA GLU A 448 -2.85 5.28 42.21
C GLU A 448 -2.25 6.60 41.72
N LEU A 449 -2.07 6.78 40.42
CA LEU A 449 -1.56 8.02 39.84
C LEU A 449 -2.53 9.19 40.05
N LEU A 450 -3.83 8.98 39.86
CA LEU A 450 -4.82 10.03 40.05
C LEU A 450 -4.95 10.43 41.54
N VAL A 451 -4.92 9.47 42.45
CA VAL A 451 -5.03 9.69 43.90
C VAL A 451 -3.77 10.34 44.46
N SER A 452 -2.58 9.92 44.00
CA SER A 452 -1.30 10.42 44.50
C SER A 452 -0.92 11.81 43.97
N ALA A 453 -1.46 12.24 42.82
CA ALA A 453 -1.17 13.54 42.24
C ALA A 453 -1.46 14.72 43.19
N ARG A 454 -0.56 15.69 43.23
CA ARG A 454 -0.61 16.91 44.07
C ARG A 454 -0.46 18.20 43.28
N LYS A 455 0.09 18.15 42.08
CA LYS A 455 0.46 19.31 41.25
C LYS A 455 -0.30 19.34 39.94
N SER A 456 -0.21 18.27 39.15
CA SER A 456 -0.80 18.27 37.80
C SER A 456 -1.10 16.87 37.29
N ILE A 457 -2.10 16.74 36.42
CA ILE A 457 -2.41 15.52 35.68
C ILE A 457 -2.53 15.87 34.20
N PHE A 458 -1.75 15.21 33.34
CA PHE A 458 -1.89 15.26 31.89
C PHE A 458 -2.39 13.90 31.39
N TYR A 459 -3.60 13.87 30.82
CA TYR A 459 -4.23 12.65 30.33
C TYR A 459 -4.51 12.73 28.84
N SER A 460 -3.95 11.81 28.07
CA SER A 460 -4.19 11.64 26.64
C SER A 460 -4.99 10.36 26.41
N THR A 461 -6.08 10.44 25.64
CA THR A 461 -6.97 9.30 25.41
C THR A 461 -7.64 9.36 24.04
N PHE A 462 -7.74 8.20 23.39
CA PHE A 462 -8.52 8.04 22.17
C PHE A 462 -10.00 7.80 22.49
N LEU A 463 -10.28 7.09 23.59
CA LEU A 463 -11.63 6.82 24.08
C LEU A 463 -11.63 6.71 25.61
N CYS A 464 -12.59 7.32 26.30
CA CYS A 464 -12.67 7.18 27.75
C CYS A 464 -14.12 7.23 28.21
N ASP A 465 -14.59 6.14 28.83
CA ASP A 465 -15.78 6.13 29.66
C ASP A 465 -15.43 6.66 31.05
N PHE A 466 -15.63 7.96 31.23
CA PHE A 466 -15.34 8.65 32.49
C PHE A 466 -16.20 8.15 33.67
N ASN A 467 -17.31 7.46 33.41
CA ASN A 467 -18.17 6.91 34.46
C ASN A 467 -17.79 5.47 34.84
N GLN A 468 -16.84 4.85 34.14
CA GLN A 468 -16.39 3.51 34.47
C GLN A 468 -15.78 3.47 35.88
N VAL A 469 -16.22 2.48 36.66
CA VAL A 469 -15.62 2.14 37.96
C VAL A 469 -14.29 1.44 37.70
N LEU A 470 -13.21 1.99 38.23
CA LEU A 470 -11.88 1.41 38.10
C LEU A 470 -11.66 0.36 39.18
N HIS A 471 -11.03 -0.75 38.81
CA HIS A 471 -10.57 -1.74 39.78
C HIS A 471 -9.49 -1.15 40.68
N THR A 472 -9.58 -1.43 41.98
CA THR A 472 -8.57 -1.08 42.99
C THR A 472 -8.60 -2.09 44.14
N THR A 473 -7.43 -2.48 44.63
CA THR A 473 -7.26 -3.32 45.82
C THR A 473 -7.49 -2.54 47.11
N LYS A 474 -7.30 -1.22 47.08
CA LYS A 474 -7.47 -0.32 48.24
C LYS A 474 -8.94 -0.09 48.55
N ASP A 475 -9.37 -0.51 49.73
CA ASP A 475 -10.76 -0.41 50.19
C ASP A 475 -11.31 1.03 50.16
N GLU A 476 -10.48 2.02 50.49
CA GLU A 476 -10.85 3.45 50.51
C GLU A 476 -11.35 3.97 49.15
N HIS A 477 -10.88 3.39 48.05
CA HIS A 477 -11.21 3.84 46.70
C HIS A 477 -12.10 2.86 45.92
N LYS A 478 -12.56 1.77 46.56
CA LYS A 478 -13.49 0.83 45.92
C LYS A 478 -14.76 1.55 45.46
N GLY A 479 -15.18 1.27 44.23
CA GLY A 479 -16.35 1.92 43.61
C GLY A 479 -16.07 3.31 43.02
N SER A 480 -14.82 3.79 43.07
CA SER A 480 -14.45 5.07 42.45
C SER A 480 -14.53 4.97 40.93
N THR A 481 -15.22 5.94 40.35
CA THR A 481 -15.25 6.16 38.90
C THR A 481 -14.06 7.01 38.46
N PHE A 482 -13.67 6.95 37.19
CA PHE A 482 -12.62 7.83 36.66
C PHE A 482 -12.95 9.32 36.93
N VAL A 483 -14.21 9.72 36.71
CA VAL A 483 -14.67 11.10 36.96
C VAL A 483 -14.64 11.49 38.43
N SER A 484 -14.94 10.58 39.38
CA SER A 484 -14.84 10.91 40.80
C SER A 484 -13.40 11.14 41.23
N LEU A 485 -12.46 10.35 40.71
CA LEU A 485 -11.03 10.53 40.98
C LEU A 485 -10.51 11.86 40.44
N VAL A 486 -10.92 12.24 39.22
CA VAL A 486 -10.58 13.55 38.63
C VAL A 486 -11.19 14.70 39.45
N ARG A 487 -12.45 14.58 39.88
CA ARG A 487 -13.09 15.59 40.75
C ARG A 487 -12.32 15.76 42.06
N ASP A 488 -11.89 14.67 42.67
CA ASP A 488 -11.14 14.74 43.92
C ASP A 488 -9.74 15.30 43.71
N ALA A 489 -9.09 15.05 42.57
CA ALA A 489 -7.83 15.70 42.19
C ALA A 489 -8.00 17.22 42.06
N VAL A 490 -9.04 17.69 41.37
CA VAL A 490 -9.35 19.11 41.26
C VAL A 490 -9.61 19.74 42.63
N LYS A 491 -10.36 19.07 43.52
CA LYS A 491 -10.56 19.54 44.91
C LYS A 491 -9.26 19.65 45.71
N ARG A 492 -8.27 18.80 45.42
CA ARG A 492 -6.91 18.88 46.00
C ARG A 492 -6.07 20.01 45.42
N GLY A 493 -6.57 20.74 44.42
CA GLY A 493 -5.84 21.80 43.73
C GLY A 493 -4.91 21.31 42.62
N VAL A 494 -5.09 20.08 42.14
CA VAL A 494 -4.31 19.51 41.03
C VAL A 494 -4.77 20.11 39.70
N ASP A 495 -3.84 20.58 38.88
CA ASP A 495 -4.11 21.12 37.55
C ASP A 495 -4.31 19.97 36.52
N VAL A 496 -5.52 19.79 36.00
CA VAL A 496 -5.88 18.63 35.16
C VAL A 496 -6.06 19.04 33.69
N HIS A 497 -5.29 18.42 32.81
CA HIS A 497 -5.30 18.60 31.36
C HIS A 497 -5.69 17.29 30.67
N VAL A 498 -6.67 17.36 29.76
CA VAL A 498 -7.16 16.21 28.99
C VAL A 498 -7.01 16.51 27.50
N LEU A 499 -6.20 15.70 26.80
CA LEU A 499 -6.15 15.65 25.34
C LEU A 499 -7.08 14.54 24.85
N TYR A 500 -8.11 14.93 24.09
CA TYR A 500 -9.26 14.10 23.76
C TYR A 500 -9.51 13.99 22.26
N ASN A 501 -10.03 12.84 21.83
CA ASN A 501 -10.58 12.63 20.49
C ASN A 501 -12.09 12.94 20.46
N PRO A 502 -12.55 14.02 19.80
CA PRO A 502 -13.95 14.42 19.81
C PRO A 502 -14.86 13.67 18.81
N VAL A 503 -14.34 12.69 18.06
CA VAL A 503 -15.08 12.03 16.98
C VAL A 503 -16.03 10.95 17.53
N ARG A 504 -17.32 11.30 17.61
CA ARG A 504 -18.41 10.46 18.17
C ARG A 504 -18.55 9.07 17.54
N ASP A 505 -18.18 8.92 16.28
CA ASP A 505 -18.34 7.67 15.53
C ASP A 505 -17.58 6.49 16.16
N TYR A 506 -16.57 6.78 16.97
CA TYR A 506 -15.78 5.80 17.71
C TYR A 506 -16.35 5.45 19.08
N GLY A 507 -17.54 5.95 19.45
CA GLY A 507 -18.15 5.74 20.77
C GLY A 507 -17.65 6.72 21.84
N THR A 508 -17.08 7.85 21.44
CA THR A 508 -16.62 8.92 22.33
C THR A 508 -17.75 9.90 22.67
N ASN A 509 -17.68 10.51 23.86
CA ASN A 509 -18.60 11.59 24.26
C ASN A 509 -18.27 12.88 23.51
N SER A 510 -19.26 13.73 23.20
CA SER A 510 -18.91 15.06 22.70
C SER A 510 -18.24 15.90 23.76
N ILE A 511 -17.58 16.98 23.33
CA ILE A 511 -17.04 17.98 24.27
C ILE A 511 -18.14 18.60 25.13
N ALA A 512 -19.35 18.82 24.58
CA ALA A 512 -20.48 19.30 25.36
C ALA A 512 -20.91 18.30 26.46
N ASP A 513 -20.89 17.01 26.15
CA ASP A 513 -21.22 15.94 27.11
C ASP A 513 -20.11 15.79 28.17
N LEU A 514 -18.83 15.85 27.76
CA LEU A 514 -17.69 15.85 28.67
C LEU A 514 -17.72 17.03 29.64
N ARG A 515 -18.09 18.23 29.17
CA ARG A 515 -18.22 19.42 30.02
C ARG A 515 -19.38 19.33 31.02
N ARG A 516 -20.35 18.45 30.82
CA ARG A 516 -21.41 18.18 31.81
C ARG A 516 -20.94 17.27 32.95
N ILE A 517 -19.96 16.39 32.68
CA ILE A 517 -19.50 15.39 33.65
C ILE A 517 -18.21 15.79 34.38
N LEU A 518 -17.29 16.49 33.69
CA LEU A 518 -16.00 16.93 34.26
C LEU A 518 -16.12 18.28 34.98
N PRO A 519 -15.29 18.55 36.02
CA PRO A 519 -15.16 19.88 36.62
C PRO A 519 -14.83 20.96 35.58
N ARG A 520 -15.24 22.20 35.86
CA ARG A 520 -15.00 23.33 34.94
C ARG A 520 -13.53 23.69 34.84
N GLU A 521 -12.78 23.39 35.88
CA GLU A 521 -11.36 23.61 36.05
C GLU A 521 -10.51 22.67 35.17
N VAL A 522 -11.07 21.58 34.65
CA VAL A 522 -10.34 20.67 33.76
C VAL A 522 -10.11 21.33 32.39
N HIS A 523 -8.86 21.39 31.96
CA HIS A 523 -8.48 21.86 30.63
C HIS A 523 -8.72 20.75 29.59
N ILE A 524 -9.44 21.05 28.51
CA ILE A 524 -9.74 20.07 27.44
C ILE A 524 -9.17 20.58 26.12
N ALA A 525 -8.24 19.82 25.56
CA ALA A 525 -7.69 20.01 24.23
C ALA A 525 -8.19 18.90 23.30
N CYS A 526 -8.48 19.24 22.05
CA CYS A 526 -8.96 18.31 21.03
C CYS A 526 -7.98 18.31 19.86
N SER A 527 -7.57 17.14 19.40
CA SER A 527 -6.76 17.00 18.18
C SER A 527 -7.61 16.42 17.05
N VAL A 528 -7.83 17.20 16.00
CA VAL A 528 -8.66 16.82 14.84
C VAL A 528 -7.91 17.10 13.56
N SER A 529 -8.09 16.23 12.57
CA SER A 529 -7.43 16.27 11.27
C SER A 529 -8.35 16.75 10.15
N ASP A 530 -7.74 17.13 9.03
CA ASP A 530 -8.41 17.49 7.77
C ASP A 530 -8.88 16.29 6.93
N LEU A 531 -8.39 15.07 7.20
CA LEU A 531 -8.67 13.90 6.36
C LEU A 531 -9.88 13.08 6.87
N GLY A 532 -10.89 12.91 6.02
CA GLY A 532 -12.05 12.04 6.26
C GLY A 532 -12.01 10.74 5.44
N PRO A 533 -12.99 9.84 5.62
CA PRO A 533 -13.15 8.68 4.76
C PRO A 533 -13.41 9.11 3.31
N SER A 534 -12.80 8.37 2.38
CA SER A 534 -12.97 8.53 0.93
C SER A 534 -14.43 8.34 0.53
N TRP A 535 -14.77 8.74 -0.71
CA TRP A 535 -16.12 8.50 -1.25
C TRP A 535 -16.51 7.02 -1.15
N PHE A 536 -15.55 6.11 -1.35
CA PHE A 536 -15.77 4.67 -1.29
C PHE A 536 -15.90 4.18 0.14
N THR A 537 -15.01 4.58 1.05
CA THR A 537 -15.09 4.12 2.45
C THR A 537 -16.27 4.70 3.21
N ARG A 538 -16.84 5.83 2.80
CA ARG A 538 -18.12 6.33 3.35
C ARG A 538 -19.30 5.38 3.11
N HIS A 539 -19.26 4.57 2.05
CA HIS A 539 -20.27 3.54 1.82
C HIS A 539 -20.03 2.26 2.63
N LEU A 540 -18.87 2.12 3.27
CA LEU A 540 -18.39 0.88 3.90
C LEU A 540 -18.11 1.02 5.40
N SER A 541 -18.02 2.26 5.88
CA SER A 541 -17.76 2.64 7.25
C SER A 541 -18.79 3.66 7.68
N ASN A 542 -19.26 3.51 8.92
CA ASN A 542 -20.16 4.49 9.55
C ASN A 542 -19.40 5.73 10.05
N ASN A 543 -18.07 5.77 9.88
CA ASN A 543 -17.27 6.89 10.34
C ASN A 543 -17.48 8.08 9.40
N SER A 544 -17.86 9.22 9.98
CA SER A 544 -17.94 10.52 9.31
C SER A 544 -16.56 11.17 9.17
N ARG A 545 -15.65 10.89 10.11
CA ARG A 545 -14.25 11.34 10.14
C ARG A 545 -13.35 10.26 10.70
N TYR A 546 -12.08 10.23 10.28
CA TYR A 546 -11.10 9.39 10.95
C TYR A 546 -10.61 10.09 12.22
N ALA A 547 -10.49 9.33 13.31
CA ALA A 547 -9.80 9.80 14.50
C ALA A 547 -8.32 9.49 14.35
N PHE A 548 -7.50 10.53 14.44
CA PHE A 548 -6.03 10.44 14.27
C PHE A 548 -5.30 10.50 15.61
N HIS A 549 -6.00 10.87 16.69
CA HIS A 549 -5.39 10.97 18.01
C HIS A 549 -5.39 9.62 18.72
N HIS A 550 -4.33 8.83 18.58
CA HIS A 550 -4.26 7.46 19.12
C HIS A 550 -3.26 7.29 20.28
N GLN A 551 -2.67 8.39 20.77
CA GLN A 551 -1.75 8.40 21.92
C GLN A 551 -2.52 8.20 23.22
N LYS A 552 -2.13 7.22 24.04
CA LYS A 552 -2.68 7.09 25.40
C LYS A 552 -1.59 7.14 26.47
N TYR A 553 -1.72 8.08 27.39
CA TYR A 553 -0.83 8.18 28.55
C TYR A 553 -1.46 9.00 29.67
N ILE A 554 -0.99 8.76 30.89
CA ILE A 554 -1.28 9.59 32.07
C ILE A 554 0.07 10.03 32.65
N CYS A 555 0.28 11.33 32.78
CA CYS A 555 1.41 11.88 33.51
C CYS A 555 0.93 12.60 34.77
N ALA A 556 1.41 12.14 35.93
CA ALA A 556 1.10 12.71 37.24
C ALA A 556 2.30 13.51 37.74
N ASP A 557 2.01 14.71 38.24
CA ASP A 557 2.91 15.67 38.86
C ASP A 557 4.14 16.08 38.05
N GLU A 558 4.14 15.76 36.74
CA GLU A 558 5.29 15.93 35.85
C GLU A 558 6.51 15.09 36.29
N GLU A 559 6.27 14.09 37.13
CA GLU A 559 7.30 13.22 37.68
C GLU A 559 7.13 11.79 37.17
N THR A 560 5.90 11.32 37.01
CA THR A 560 5.64 9.93 36.63
C THR A 560 4.72 9.88 35.42
N ILE A 561 5.07 9.07 34.41
CA ILE A 561 4.24 8.83 33.24
C ILE A 561 3.93 7.34 33.10
N MET A 562 2.66 7.04 32.90
CA MET A 562 2.17 5.75 32.43
C MET A 562 1.87 5.85 30.94
N VAL A 563 2.59 5.09 30.11
CA VAL A 563 2.29 4.96 28.68
C VAL A 563 1.41 3.72 28.48
N THR A 564 0.19 3.96 27.99
CA THR A 564 -0.88 2.97 27.92
C THR A 564 -1.36 2.76 26.47
N GLY A 565 -1.77 1.54 26.10
CA GLY A 565 -2.47 1.16 24.89
C GLY A 565 -3.96 1.14 25.25
N CYS A 566 -4.22 1.24 26.54
CA CYS A 566 -5.49 1.17 27.16
C CYS A 566 -6.16 2.52 27.31
N ASP A 567 -7.31 2.61 26.68
CA ASP A 567 -8.37 3.55 26.98
C ASP A 567 -9.25 2.99 28.09
N VAL A 568 -9.79 3.85 28.95
CA VAL A 568 -10.72 3.42 30.01
C VAL A 568 -12.09 3.13 29.35
N ASN A 569 -12.43 1.86 29.14
CA ASN A 569 -13.71 1.41 28.56
C ASN A 569 -14.17 0.09 29.21
N THR A 570 -15.48 -0.12 29.31
CA THR A 570 -16.17 -1.35 29.77
C THR A 570 -15.93 -2.58 28.88
N GLU A 571 -15.42 -2.42 27.66
CA GLU A 571 -14.98 -3.53 26.79
C GLU A 571 -13.71 -4.21 27.29
N ARG A 572 -13.00 -3.59 28.23
CA ARG A 572 -11.69 -4.03 28.69
C ARG A 572 -11.84 -4.59 30.09
N GLU A 573 -11.33 -5.81 30.28
CA GLU A 573 -11.38 -6.55 31.54
C GLU A 573 -10.02 -7.18 31.84
N GLY A 574 -9.84 -7.66 33.08
CA GLY A 574 -8.62 -8.34 33.51
C GLY A 574 -8.31 -9.62 32.73
N TRP A 575 -7.10 -10.15 32.89
CA TRP A 575 -6.65 -11.33 32.15
C TRP A 575 -7.64 -12.51 32.31
N LEU A 576 -8.08 -13.06 31.17
CA LEU A 576 -9.06 -14.16 31.08
C LEU A 576 -10.39 -13.91 31.81
N LEU A 577 -10.81 -12.65 31.95
CA LEU A 577 -12.15 -12.27 32.32
C LEU A 577 -12.94 -11.85 31.07
N LYS A 578 -14.13 -12.45 30.86
CA LYS A 578 -14.99 -12.09 29.72
C LYS A 578 -15.55 -10.69 29.96
N ASN A 579 -15.37 -9.81 28.98
CA ASN A 579 -16.01 -8.50 28.97
C ASN A 579 -17.52 -8.61 28.69
N HIS A 580 -18.23 -7.48 28.73
CA HIS A 580 -19.66 -7.43 28.47
C HIS A 580 -20.06 -7.85 27.03
N LEU A 581 -19.11 -7.86 26.08
CA LEU A 581 -19.29 -8.34 24.71
C LEU A 581 -19.01 -9.85 24.56
N GLY A 582 -18.63 -10.54 25.63
CA GLY A 582 -18.45 -11.99 25.66
C GLY A 582 -17.09 -12.50 25.14
N TYR A 583 -16.05 -11.66 25.08
CA TYR A 583 -14.69 -12.08 24.72
C TYR A 583 -13.63 -11.57 25.71
N TYR A 584 -12.38 -12.04 25.57
CA TYR A 584 -11.28 -11.71 26.48
C TYR A 584 -10.40 -10.60 25.92
N TRP A 585 -9.77 -9.80 26.79
CA TRP A 585 -8.89 -8.69 26.40
C TRP A 585 -7.48 -8.87 26.97
N HIS A 586 -6.46 -8.60 26.17
CA HIS A 586 -5.06 -8.60 26.57
C HIS A 586 -4.41 -7.25 26.30
N GLU A 587 -3.84 -6.63 27.34
CA GLU A 587 -3.36 -5.26 27.34
C GLU A 587 -2.22 -5.10 28.35
N LEU A 588 -1.29 -4.20 28.08
CA LEU A 588 -0.13 -3.93 28.93
C LEU A 588 0.05 -2.43 29.13
N SER A 589 0.73 -2.03 30.20
CA SER A 589 1.19 -0.65 30.33
C SER A 589 2.53 -0.59 31.05
N VAL A 590 3.22 0.54 30.89
CA VAL A 590 4.51 0.77 31.52
C VAL A 590 4.53 2.16 32.14
N ILE A 591 5.07 2.24 33.35
CA ILE A 591 5.16 3.43 34.18
C ILE A 591 6.64 3.72 34.38
N ALA A 592 7.05 4.95 34.12
CA ALA A 592 8.42 5.41 34.31
C ALA A 592 8.48 6.85 34.82
N HIS A 593 9.63 7.22 35.38
CA HIS A 593 9.91 8.58 35.77
C HIS A 593 10.10 9.50 34.53
N CYS A 594 9.66 10.75 34.64
CA CYS A 594 9.77 11.76 33.60
C CYS A 594 11.10 12.50 33.67
N THR A 595 11.76 12.66 32.53
CA THR A 595 12.86 13.62 32.40
C THR A 595 12.32 15.04 32.21
N PRO A 596 13.09 16.10 32.51
CA PRO A 596 12.66 17.47 32.26
C PRO A 596 12.28 17.74 30.80
N GLU A 597 12.94 17.07 29.85
CA GLU A 597 12.62 17.17 28.42
C GLU A 597 11.26 16.53 28.12
N MET A 598 10.95 15.37 28.71
CA MET A 598 9.65 14.71 28.58
C MET A 598 8.52 15.62 29.08
N VAL A 599 8.70 16.25 30.24
CA VAL A 599 7.73 17.20 30.82
C VAL A 599 7.49 18.38 29.87
N GLY A 600 8.57 18.95 29.31
CA GLY A 600 8.48 20.02 28.32
C GLY A 600 7.62 19.62 27.11
N TRP A 601 7.85 18.42 26.58
CA TRP A 601 7.08 17.88 25.46
C TRP A 601 5.61 17.61 25.83
N ILE A 602 5.33 16.98 26.97
CA ILE A 602 3.96 16.67 27.44
C ILE A 602 3.12 17.95 27.56
N ARG A 603 3.68 19.01 28.16
CA ARG A 603 3.03 20.33 28.24
C ARG A 603 2.76 20.92 26.87
N ALA A 604 3.71 20.84 25.95
CA ALA A 604 3.55 21.34 24.58
C ALA A 604 2.51 20.53 23.79
N ASN A 605 2.38 19.23 24.07
CA ASN A 605 1.42 18.36 23.41
C ASN A 605 -0.03 18.76 23.72
N HIS A 606 -0.30 19.20 24.95
CA HIS A 606 -1.63 19.63 25.42
C HIS A 606 -1.99 21.09 25.08
N LYS A 607 -1.04 21.90 24.59
CA LYS A 607 -1.31 23.30 24.22
C LYS A 607 -1.96 23.43 22.84
N PRO A 608 -2.81 24.45 22.64
CA PRO A 608 -3.42 24.72 21.33
C PRO A 608 -2.35 25.13 20.32
N ALA A 609 -2.52 24.67 19.09
CA ALA A 609 -1.63 24.97 17.97
C ALA A 609 -2.41 24.92 16.66
N GLN A 610 -2.37 26.01 15.90
CA GLN A 610 -2.88 26.04 14.53
C GLN A 610 -1.90 25.34 13.59
N LYS A 611 -2.40 24.38 12.80
CA LYS A 611 -1.64 23.60 11.80
C LYS A 611 -0.39 22.95 12.38
N LYS A 612 -0.56 22.00 13.29
CA LYS A 612 0.56 21.40 14.01
C LYS A 612 1.53 20.62 13.10
N ARG A 613 1.24 20.27 11.83
CA ARG A 613 2.20 19.55 10.94
C ARG A 613 1.84 19.41 9.44
N TYR A 614 2.90 19.22 8.63
CA TYR A 614 2.96 18.18 7.57
C TYR A 614 3.94 17.11 8.07
N TYR A 615 3.66 15.81 7.98
CA TYR A 615 4.56 14.76 8.54
C TYR A 615 6.00 14.76 7.99
N ASP A 616 6.24 15.41 6.85
CA ASP A 616 7.57 15.60 6.25
C ASP A 616 8.22 16.96 6.58
N HIS A 617 7.58 17.79 7.40
CA HIS A 617 8.11 19.03 7.95
C HIS A 617 7.88 19.07 9.47
N PHE A 618 8.94 18.82 10.24
CA PHE A 618 9.01 19.01 11.69
C PHE A 618 7.97 18.22 12.50
N MET A 619 8.25 16.96 12.79
CA MET A 619 7.74 16.38 14.04
C MET A 619 8.60 16.90 15.19
N GLU A 620 8.00 17.67 16.11
CA GLU A 620 8.45 17.63 17.51
C GLU A 620 8.17 16.21 18.01
N SER A 621 9.12 15.32 17.77
CA SER A 621 9.13 14.00 18.35
C SER A 621 9.44 14.12 19.84
N PRO A 622 8.80 13.29 20.69
CA PRO A 622 9.15 13.28 22.10
C PRO A 622 10.63 12.92 22.28
N PRO A 623 11.28 13.40 23.35
CA PRO A 623 12.63 12.99 23.70
C PRO A 623 12.64 11.55 24.18
N PHE A 624 13.73 10.82 23.94
CA PHE A 624 13.89 9.49 24.53
C PHE A 624 13.81 9.56 26.07
N PRO A 625 13.27 8.53 26.75
CA PRO A 625 12.83 7.23 26.22
C PRO A 625 11.44 7.20 25.56
N LEU A 626 10.74 8.34 25.48
CA LEU A 626 9.50 8.41 24.72
C LEU A 626 9.79 8.43 23.22
N VAL A 627 8.96 7.70 22.48
CA VAL A 627 8.97 7.66 21.02
C VAL A 627 7.54 7.89 20.54
N SER A 628 7.38 8.57 19.41
CA SER A 628 6.07 8.78 18.81
C SER A 628 6.06 8.11 17.45
N GLY A 629 4.87 7.63 17.05
CA GLY A 629 4.65 6.87 15.83
C GLY A 629 5.22 7.49 14.57
N GLY A 630 5.21 6.69 13.52
CA GLY A 630 5.80 6.98 12.23
C GLY A 630 7.21 6.45 12.10
N TRP A 631 8.03 7.16 11.34
CA TRP A 631 9.38 6.71 10.99
C TRP A 631 10.28 6.55 12.21
N ARG A 632 10.21 7.46 13.20
CA ARG A 632 11.09 7.39 14.37
C ARG A 632 10.85 6.13 15.20
N GLU A 633 9.59 5.80 15.48
CA GLU A 633 9.26 4.58 16.22
C GLU A 633 9.56 3.32 15.42
N GLU A 634 9.24 3.30 14.12
CA GLU A 634 9.61 2.21 13.21
C GLU A 634 11.13 1.97 13.20
N ASN A 635 11.95 3.04 13.18
CA ASN A 635 13.40 2.96 13.25
C ASN A 635 13.88 2.39 14.59
N CYS A 636 13.20 2.71 15.70
CA CYS A 636 13.48 2.09 17.00
C CYS A 636 13.26 0.58 16.94
N MET A 637 12.10 0.15 16.43
CA MET A 637 11.76 -1.26 16.30
C MET A 637 12.73 -2.01 15.37
N VAL A 638 13.06 -1.44 14.21
CA VAL A 638 14.03 -2.04 13.28
C VAL A 638 15.39 -2.21 13.93
N ASN A 639 15.90 -1.18 14.62
CA ASN A 639 17.17 -1.28 15.32
C ASN A 639 17.15 -2.33 16.45
N MET A 640 16.06 -2.40 17.22
CA MET A 640 15.88 -3.43 18.24
C MET A 640 15.95 -4.83 17.63
N ILE A 641 15.17 -5.08 16.57
CA ILE A 641 15.12 -6.37 15.87
C ILE A 641 16.48 -6.74 15.28
N MET A 642 17.13 -5.80 14.59
CA MET A 642 18.41 -6.06 13.93
C MET A 642 19.58 -6.23 14.93
N SER A 643 19.44 -5.69 16.15
CA SER A 643 20.44 -5.83 17.23
C SER A 643 20.19 -7.03 18.13
N ALA A 644 19.02 -7.68 18.03
CA ALA A 644 18.66 -8.87 18.79
C ALA A 644 19.70 -9.99 18.65
N LYS A 645 19.95 -10.78 19.68
CA LYS A 645 20.91 -11.90 19.66
C LYS A 645 20.23 -13.26 19.73
N HIS A 646 19.14 -13.37 20.48
CA HIS A 646 18.51 -14.62 20.87
C HIS A 646 17.03 -14.66 20.51
N SER A 647 16.30 -13.55 20.67
CA SER A 647 14.86 -13.58 20.43
C SER A 647 14.21 -12.23 20.13
N VAL A 648 13.07 -12.32 19.44
CA VAL A 648 12.13 -11.23 19.22
C VAL A 648 10.73 -11.71 19.58
N GLN A 649 10.05 -11.01 20.48
CA GLN A 649 8.63 -11.20 20.78
C GLN A 649 7.90 -9.93 20.37
N LEU A 650 6.94 -10.05 19.46
CA LEU A 650 6.12 -8.94 18.98
C LEU A 650 4.65 -9.27 19.18
N GLU A 651 3.93 -8.37 19.84
CA GLU A 651 2.48 -8.42 19.97
C GLU A 651 1.91 -7.18 19.30
N SER A 652 0.92 -7.35 18.43
CA SER A 652 0.30 -6.24 17.73
C SER A 652 -1.19 -6.53 17.48
N GLN A 653 -2.05 -5.53 17.68
CA GLN A 653 -3.49 -5.67 17.44
C GLN A 653 -3.81 -5.95 15.97
N ILE A 654 -3.10 -5.27 15.08
CA ILE A 654 -3.23 -5.36 13.63
C ILE A 654 -1.87 -5.73 13.06
N MET A 655 -1.84 -6.60 12.04
CA MET A 655 -0.62 -7.00 11.34
C MET A 655 -0.77 -6.82 9.83
N ILE A 656 -0.17 -5.75 9.31
CA ILE A 656 -0.04 -5.45 7.87
C ILE A 656 1.39 -4.99 7.60
N SER A 657 2.22 -5.88 7.07
CA SER A 657 3.64 -5.58 6.80
C SER A 657 4.13 -6.28 5.54
N GLY A 658 5.07 -5.63 4.84
CA GLY A 658 5.72 -6.16 3.65
C GLY A 658 5.01 -5.90 2.32
N GLY A 659 5.69 -6.31 1.25
CA GLY A 659 5.28 -6.13 -0.14
C GLY A 659 5.33 -4.68 -0.61
N SER A 660 4.71 -4.41 -1.76
CA SER A 660 4.60 -3.05 -2.32
C SER A 660 3.46 -2.22 -1.70
N LEU A 661 2.65 -2.84 -0.82
CA LEU A 661 1.47 -2.22 -0.22
C LEU A 661 1.75 -1.49 1.10
N GLN A 662 2.80 -1.87 1.82
CA GLN A 662 3.21 -1.29 3.10
C GLN A 662 4.71 -0.98 3.09
N HIS A 663 5.09 0.15 3.67
CA HIS A 663 6.46 0.66 3.70
C HIS A 663 7.18 0.34 5.00
N ASN A 664 6.46 -0.01 6.07
CA ASN A 664 7.07 -0.42 7.33
C ASN A 664 7.97 -1.66 7.15
N ARG A 665 9.14 -1.66 7.81
CA ARG A 665 10.18 -2.68 7.59
C ARG A 665 10.21 -3.75 8.68
N ILE A 666 9.21 -3.84 9.55
CA ILE A 666 9.22 -4.69 10.75
C ILE A 666 9.29 -6.18 10.41
N CYS A 667 8.33 -6.72 9.64
CA CYS A 667 8.37 -8.14 9.25
C CYS A 667 9.62 -8.48 8.40
N PRO A 668 9.99 -7.69 7.38
CA PRO A 668 11.24 -7.89 6.66
C PRO A 668 12.49 -7.88 7.56
N ALA A 669 12.53 -7.04 8.60
CA ALA A 669 13.65 -7.00 9.55
C ALA A 669 13.74 -8.28 10.39
N ILE A 670 12.59 -8.81 10.85
CA ILE A 670 12.55 -10.09 11.60
C ILE A 670 13.10 -11.22 10.73
N VAL A 671 12.63 -11.34 9.49
CA VAL A 671 13.11 -12.37 8.55
C VAL A 671 14.59 -12.19 8.22
N ALA A 672 15.03 -10.95 7.97
CA ALA A 672 16.44 -10.65 7.73
C ALA A 672 17.31 -11.06 8.92
N ARG A 673 16.84 -10.81 10.15
CA ARG A 673 17.55 -11.19 11.37
C ARG A 673 17.60 -12.70 11.57
N ILE A 674 16.52 -13.42 11.32
CA ILE A 674 16.49 -14.90 11.31
C ILE A 674 17.50 -15.44 10.30
N SER A 675 17.50 -14.89 9.08
CA SER A 675 18.45 -15.28 8.02
C SER A 675 19.91 -15.04 8.44
N GLN A 676 20.19 -13.94 9.15
CA GLN A 676 21.53 -13.68 9.72
C GLN A 676 21.90 -14.68 10.81
N ALA A 677 20.99 -15.02 11.73
CA ALA A 677 21.24 -16.01 12.78
C ALA A 677 21.55 -17.38 12.18
N ARG A 678 20.71 -17.84 11.24
CA ARG A 678 20.88 -19.12 10.55
C ARG A 678 22.22 -19.20 9.85
N ARG A 679 22.62 -18.15 9.10
CA ARG A 679 23.93 -18.12 8.42
C ARG A 679 25.13 -18.25 9.37
N LYS A 680 24.98 -17.79 10.62
CA LYS A 680 26.00 -17.89 11.65
C LYS A 680 25.89 -19.15 12.52
N GLY A 681 24.84 -19.96 12.34
CA GLY A 681 24.55 -21.09 13.21
C GLY A 681 24.13 -20.70 14.62
N GLU A 682 23.59 -19.49 14.81
CA GLU A 682 23.13 -18.99 16.10
C GLU A 682 21.67 -19.41 16.37
N PRO A 683 21.33 -19.89 17.59
CA PRO A 683 19.94 -20.14 17.95
C PRO A 683 19.19 -18.81 18.09
N PHE A 684 18.13 -18.65 17.30
CA PHE A 684 17.29 -17.44 17.29
C PHE A 684 15.82 -17.78 17.12
N HIS A 685 14.94 -17.16 17.89
CA HIS A 685 13.49 -17.43 17.86
C HIS A 685 12.70 -16.13 17.77
N ALA A 686 11.67 -16.10 16.93
CA ALA A 686 10.76 -14.98 16.77
C ALA A 686 9.31 -15.40 17.00
N LEU A 687 8.60 -14.73 17.91
CA LEU A 687 7.18 -14.93 18.18
C LEU A 687 6.42 -13.66 17.79
N ILE A 688 5.41 -13.80 16.93
CA ILE A 688 4.46 -12.74 16.58
C ILE A 688 3.06 -13.16 17.02
N LEU A 689 2.45 -12.40 17.92
CA LEU A 689 1.05 -12.57 18.32
C LEU A 689 0.19 -11.45 17.74
N THR A 690 -0.88 -11.81 17.05
CA THR A 690 -1.85 -10.87 16.46
C THR A 690 -3.26 -11.44 16.54
N ASN A 691 -4.27 -10.59 16.35
CA ASN A 691 -5.66 -11.02 16.30
C ASN A 691 -5.97 -11.80 15.02
N ALA A 692 -6.71 -12.91 15.12
CA ALA A 692 -7.23 -13.62 13.95
C ALA A 692 -8.49 -12.94 13.34
N ALA A 693 -9.21 -12.19 14.17
CA ALA A 693 -10.41 -11.43 13.81
C ALA A 693 -10.63 -10.29 14.81
N GLN A 694 -11.37 -9.26 14.41
CA GLN A 694 -11.83 -8.17 15.28
C GLN A 694 -13.33 -8.35 15.54
N LYS A 695 -13.69 -8.95 16.68
CA LYS A 695 -15.10 -9.31 17.00
C LYS A 695 -15.97 -8.09 17.33
N ASP A 696 -15.34 -7.04 17.86
CA ASP A 696 -15.94 -5.76 18.21
C ASP A 696 -16.20 -4.83 17.01
N GLU A 697 -15.59 -5.13 15.87
CA GLU A 697 -15.76 -4.32 14.66
C GLU A 697 -17.14 -4.61 14.03
N PRO A 698 -18.08 -3.64 14.01
CA PRO A 698 -19.44 -3.87 13.51
C PRO A 698 -19.45 -4.13 11.99
N SER A 699 -18.51 -3.56 11.23
CA SER A 699 -18.45 -3.73 9.78
C SER A 699 -17.95 -5.13 9.38
N PHE A 700 -18.80 -5.91 8.71
CA PHE A 700 -18.43 -7.22 8.13
C PHE A 700 -17.20 -7.12 7.23
N LEU A 701 -17.10 -6.01 6.50
CA LEU A 701 -16.01 -5.75 5.58
C LEU A 701 -14.69 -5.51 6.32
N ALA A 702 -14.72 -4.73 7.40
CA ALA A 702 -13.54 -4.49 8.24
C ALA A 702 -13.09 -5.77 8.97
N ARG A 703 -14.04 -6.63 9.39
CA ARG A 703 -13.71 -7.97 9.88
C ARG A 703 -13.03 -8.84 8.82
N THR A 704 -13.50 -8.77 7.58
CA THR A 704 -12.90 -9.49 6.44
C THR A 704 -11.51 -8.96 6.11
N PHE A 705 -11.31 -7.65 6.22
CA PHE A 705 -10.03 -6.99 6.00
C PHE A 705 -8.94 -7.47 6.97
N CYS A 706 -9.27 -7.66 8.26
CA CYS A 706 -8.34 -8.23 9.24
C CYS A 706 -7.80 -9.60 8.76
N SER A 707 -8.68 -10.50 8.32
CA SER A 707 -8.28 -11.79 7.76
C SER A 707 -7.39 -11.65 6.52
N LEU A 708 -7.75 -10.76 5.58
CA LEU A 708 -6.96 -10.54 4.36
C LEU A 708 -5.57 -9.97 4.66
N SER A 709 -5.47 -9.05 5.62
CA SER A 709 -4.21 -8.42 6.01
C SER A 709 -3.21 -9.40 6.65
N ILE A 710 -3.71 -10.37 7.40
CA ILE A 710 -2.90 -11.48 7.95
C ILE A 710 -2.42 -12.38 6.82
N GLN A 711 -3.31 -12.77 5.89
CA GLN A 711 -2.91 -13.58 4.75
C GLN A 711 -1.82 -12.90 3.92
N TRP A 712 -2.00 -11.60 3.63
CA TRP A 712 -0.97 -10.78 2.98
C TRP A 712 0.35 -10.82 3.74
N SER A 713 0.34 -10.51 5.04
CA SER A 713 1.58 -10.44 5.82
C SER A 713 2.28 -11.80 5.95
N LEU A 714 1.54 -12.91 6.02
CA LEU A 714 2.10 -14.26 6.00
C LEU A 714 2.76 -14.58 4.65
N GLU A 715 2.11 -14.23 3.53
CA GLU A 715 2.69 -14.37 2.19
C GLU A 715 3.97 -13.54 2.06
N GLN A 716 3.97 -12.31 2.56
CA GLN A 716 5.14 -11.43 2.51
C GLN A 716 6.29 -11.89 3.41
N LEU A 717 6.01 -12.54 4.54
CA LEU A 717 7.04 -13.19 5.36
C LEU A 717 7.72 -14.34 4.58
N GLU A 718 6.94 -15.18 3.91
CA GLU A 718 7.44 -16.28 3.09
C GLU A 718 8.26 -15.77 1.89
N GLU A 719 7.74 -14.78 1.15
CA GLU A 719 8.45 -14.15 0.03
C GLU A 719 9.75 -13.50 0.49
N SER A 720 9.73 -12.76 1.61
CA SER A 720 10.93 -12.18 2.18
C SER A 720 11.94 -13.24 2.63
N ALA A 721 11.49 -14.39 3.14
CA ALA A 721 12.38 -15.46 3.57
C ALA A 721 13.11 -16.09 2.39
N LEU A 722 12.37 -16.39 1.32
CA LEU A 722 12.93 -16.88 0.06
C LEU A 722 13.93 -15.88 -0.53
N ALA A 723 13.61 -14.58 -0.48
CA ALA A 723 14.52 -13.51 -0.94
C ALA A 723 15.82 -13.44 -0.13
N TYR A 724 15.78 -13.76 1.17
CA TYR A 724 16.97 -13.83 2.03
C TYR A 724 17.65 -15.22 2.05
N GLY A 725 17.26 -16.13 1.15
CA GLY A 725 17.86 -17.44 0.98
C GLY A 725 17.50 -18.46 2.07
N LEU A 726 16.39 -18.26 2.79
CA LEU A 726 15.81 -19.26 3.70
C LEU A 726 14.83 -20.15 2.95
N THR A 727 14.75 -21.43 3.32
CA THR A 727 13.60 -22.27 2.97
C THR A 727 12.39 -21.90 3.83
N LEU A 728 11.18 -22.26 3.41
CA LEU A 728 9.98 -22.03 4.22
C LEU A 728 10.03 -22.84 5.52
N ASP A 729 10.56 -24.06 5.48
CA ASP A 729 10.76 -24.87 6.68
C ASP A 729 11.74 -24.21 7.65
N GLU A 730 12.85 -23.64 7.14
CA GLU A 730 13.79 -22.89 7.98
C GLU A 730 13.12 -21.64 8.59
N LEU A 731 12.34 -20.89 7.81
CA LEU A 731 11.59 -19.74 8.34
C LEU A 731 10.70 -20.18 9.50
N TRP A 732 9.84 -21.17 9.26
CA TRP A 732 8.85 -21.61 10.24
C TRP A 732 9.47 -22.39 11.39
N GLN A 733 10.70 -22.89 11.29
CA GLN A 733 11.43 -23.42 12.44
C GLN A 733 11.75 -22.32 13.45
N HIS A 734 12.15 -21.13 12.97
CA HIS A 734 12.60 -20.00 13.77
C HIS A 734 11.50 -18.97 14.09
N LEU A 735 10.42 -18.94 13.30
CA LEU A 735 9.31 -18.00 13.45
C LEU A 735 8.01 -18.72 13.81
N GLN A 736 7.32 -18.20 14.83
CA GLN A 736 5.94 -18.57 15.14
C GLN A 736 5.04 -17.35 15.02
N VAL A 737 4.00 -17.44 14.18
CA VAL A 737 2.93 -16.43 14.11
C VAL A 737 1.65 -17.07 14.65
N GLY A 738 0.98 -16.40 15.58
CA GLY A 738 -0.18 -16.96 16.26
C GLY A 738 -1.19 -15.92 16.73
N CYS A 739 -2.35 -16.42 17.16
CA CYS A 739 -3.35 -15.68 17.90
C CYS A 739 -3.59 -16.34 19.25
N LEU A 740 -4.23 -15.63 20.18
CA LEU A 740 -4.58 -16.18 21.48
C LEU A 740 -6.04 -16.67 21.49
N GLU A 741 -6.27 -17.86 22.02
CA GLU A 741 -7.59 -18.46 22.17
C GLU A 741 -7.70 -19.16 23.52
N TYR A 742 -8.82 -18.95 24.21
CA TYR A 742 -9.15 -19.61 25.47
C TYR A 742 -10.64 -19.98 25.47
N ASP A 743 -11.00 -21.20 25.86
CA ASP A 743 -12.40 -21.67 25.88
C ASP A 743 -13.12 -21.50 24.52
N ASN A 744 -12.42 -21.78 23.40
CA ASN A 744 -12.89 -21.54 22.01
C ASN A 744 -13.27 -20.08 21.71
N VAL A 745 -12.80 -19.13 22.52
CA VAL A 745 -13.02 -17.69 22.35
C VAL A 745 -11.67 -17.00 22.19
N LEU A 746 -11.51 -16.31 21.06
CA LEU A 746 -10.33 -15.47 20.81
C LEU A 746 -10.12 -14.45 21.93
N VAL A 747 -8.88 -14.38 22.41
CA VAL A 747 -8.39 -13.32 23.29
C VAL A 747 -7.87 -12.20 22.40
N LYS A 748 -8.41 -11.00 22.57
CA LYS A 748 -8.02 -9.84 21.77
C LYS A 748 -6.68 -9.30 22.26
N VAL A 749 -5.64 -9.45 21.43
CA VAL A 749 -4.31 -8.89 21.63
C VAL A 749 -4.37 -7.40 21.29
N HIS A 750 -4.21 -6.52 22.28
CA HIS A 750 -4.16 -5.06 22.13
C HIS A 750 -2.86 -4.44 22.71
N SER A 751 -2.00 -5.28 23.29
CA SER A 751 -0.83 -4.91 24.08
C SER A 751 0.23 -4.06 23.36
N ASN A 752 0.38 -4.23 22.03
CA ASN A 752 1.30 -3.48 21.17
C ASN A 752 2.70 -3.32 21.80
N ILE A 753 3.40 -4.45 21.96
CA ILE A 753 4.71 -4.52 22.61
C ILE A 753 5.73 -5.28 21.74
N LEU A 754 6.97 -4.80 21.74
CA LEU A 754 8.13 -5.48 21.17
C LEU A 754 9.14 -5.73 22.30
N ILE A 755 9.49 -6.99 22.54
CA ILE A 755 10.52 -7.41 23.49
C ILE A 755 11.65 -8.09 22.72
N VAL A 756 12.90 -7.71 23.02
CA VAL A 756 14.10 -8.28 22.41
C VAL A 756 15.03 -8.82 23.49
N ASP A 757 15.43 -10.08 23.34
CA ASP A 757 16.37 -10.81 24.21
C ASP A 757 16.02 -10.80 25.71
N GLY A 758 14.79 -10.46 26.08
CA GLY A 758 14.40 -10.27 27.48
C GLY A 758 15.06 -9.06 28.16
N ASN A 759 15.78 -8.20 27.42
CA ASN A 759 16.55 -7.09 28.00
C ASN A 759 16.01 -5.72 27.62
N TYR A 760 15.38 -5.61 26.45
CA TYR A 760 14.88 -4.35 25.89
C TYR A 760 13.44 -4.51 25.46
N ALA A 761 12.61 -3.52 25.76
CA ALA A 761 11.23 -3.50 25.34
C ALA A 761 10.79 -2.11 24.85
N LEU A 762 9.91 -2.11 23.86
CA LEU A 762 9.15 -0.96 23.41
C LEU A 762 7.68 -1.31 23.57
N ARG A 763 6.98 -0.52 24.37
CA ARG A 763 5.54 -0.66 24.53
C ARG A 763 4.87 0.59 23.99
N SER A 764 3.93 0.43 23.05
CA SER A 764 3.42 1.52 22.22
C SER A 764 1.90 1.44 22.02
N SER A 765 1.30 2.55 21.56
CA SER A 765 -0.06 2.56 21.02
C SER A 765 -0.10 2.20 19.52
N SER A 766 1.04 2.19 18.84
CA SER A 766 1.17 1.92 17.40
C SER A 766 0.78 0.50 17.01
N ASN A 767 -0.03 0.39 15.97
CA ASN A 767 -0.32 -0.87 15.30
C ASN A 767 0.75 -1.19 14.24
N LEU A 768 0.98 -2.48 13.94
CA LEU A 768 1.82 -2.89 12.82
C LEU A 768 1.11 -2.64 11.48
N ALA A 769 1.08 -1.37 11.06
CA ALA A 769 0.59 -0.89 9.78
C ALA A 769 1.18 0.50 9.49
N ASP A 770 1.24 0.90 8.22
CA ASP A 770 1.74 2.22 7.81
C ASP A 770 0.93 3.39 8.36
N ARG A 771 -0.29 3.13 8.85
CA ARG A 771 -1.12 4.08 9.58
C ARG A 771 -0.42 4.60 10.84
N SER A 772 0.33 3.74 11.52
CA SER A 772 1.07 4.06 12.74
C SER A 772 2.58 4.05 12.52
N LEU A 773 3.15 3.19 11.66
CA LEU A 773 4.59 2.93 11.54
C LEU A 773 5.14 3.22 10.14
N SER A 774 4.96 4.44 9.61
CA SER A 774 5.53 4.83 8.31
C SER A 774 6.14 6.24 8.29
N ALA A 775 6.76 6.62 7.18
CA ALA A 775 7.22 8.00 6.98
C ALA A 775 6.07 9.03 6.88
N ARG A 776 4.85 8.55 6.62
CA ARG A 776 3.63 9.35 6.55
C ARG A 776 2.54 8.66 7.37
N PRO A 777 2.72 8.56 8.69
CA PRO A 777 1.70 7.96 9.52
C PRO A 777 0.48 8.87 9.49
N ASN A 778 -0.69 8.27 9.69
CA ASN A 778 -1.90 9.04 9.79
C ASN A 778 -2.15 9.37 11.26
N ASP A 779 -1.97 8.40 12.15
CA ASP A 779 -2.28 8.56 13.56
C ASP A 779 -1.09 9.10 14.35
N THR A 780 -1.38 9.93 15.35
CA THR A 780 -0.43 10.28 16.40
C THR A 780 -0.38 9.14 17.40
N GLU A 781 0.80 8.57 17.62
CA GLU A 781 1.03 7.44 18.53
C GLU A 781 2.10 7.80 19.57
N LEU A 782 2.16 7.04 20.67
CA LEU A 782 3.19 7.19 21.69
C LEU A 782 3.62 5.82 22.22
N GLY A 783 4.92 5.61 22.30
CA GLY A 783 5.55 4.47 22.95
C GLY A 783 6.63 4.89 23.95
N LEU A 784 7.00 3.95 24.81
CA LEU A 784 8.05 4.09 25.80
C LEU A 784 9.06 2.94 25.65
N LEU A 785 10.33 3.31 25.52
CA LEU A 785 11.46 2.39 25.54
C LEU A 785 11.91 2.14 26.98
N PHE A 786 12.07 0.88 27.36
CA PHE A 786 12.57 0.51 28.67
C PHE A 786 13.47 -0.73 28.61
N SER A 787 14.40 -0.83 29.56
CA SER A 787 15.39 -1.90 29.59
C SER A 787 15.76 -2.29 31.02
N GLY A 788 16.31 -3.50 31.17
CA GLY A 788 16.80 -4.01 32.45
C GLY A 788 16.04 -5.24 32.94
N PRO A 789 16.26 -5.67 34.19
CA PRO A 789 15.75 -6.94 34.72
C PRO A 789 14.22 -7.09 34.64
N ARG A 790 13.47 -5.98 34.79
CA ARG A 790 12.00 -5.96 34.69
C ARG A 790 11.49 -6.40 33.32
N VAL A 791 12.26 -6.22 32.25
CA VAL A 791 11.88 -6.70 30.91
C VAL A 791 11.88 -8.23 30.86
N ASN A 792 12.87 -8.87 31.49
CA ASN A 792 12.96 -10.32 31.51
C ASN A 792 11.83 -10.92 32.35
N GLU A 793 11.56 -10.33 33.52
CA GLU A 793 10.44 -10.74 34.37
C GLU A 793 9.09 -10.61 33.64
N LEU A 794 8.86 -9.47 32.97
CA LEU A 794 7.68 -9.29 32.12
C LEU A 794 7.58 -10.38 31.05
N GLN A 795 8.67 -10.62 30.31
CA GLN A 795 8.68 -11.65 29.26
C GLN A 795 8.30 -13.01 29.82
N GLN A 796 8.88 -13.42 30.95
CA GLN A 796 8.58 -14.70 31.58
C GLN A 796 7.14 -14.76 32.09
N ASP A 797 6.62 -13.69 32.68
CA ASP A 797 5.22 -13.61 33.12
C ASP A 797 4.25 -13.75 31.94
N LEU A 798 4.50 -13.05 30.84
CA LEU A 798 3.69 -13.17 29.62
C LEU A 798 3.74 -14.60 29.06
N LEU A 799 4.92 -15.22 29.01
CA LEU A 799 5.06 -16.62 28.58
C LEU A 799 4.26 -17.58 29.50
N ASN A 800 4.29 -17.38 30.82
CA ASN A 800 3.48 -18.15 31.77
C ASN A 800 1.97 -17.95 31.50
N MET A 801 1.54 -16.70 31.32
CA MET A 801 0.15 -16.38 30.97
C MET A 801 -0.29 -17.09 29.69
N TYR A 802 0.52 -17.06 28.64
CA TYR A 802 0.19 -17.66 27.34
C TYR A 802 0.26 -19.19 27.36
N LEU A 803 1.14 -19.78 28.16
CA LEU A 803 1.31 -21.23 28.26
C LEU A 803 0.45 -21.87 29.36
N GLY A 804 -0.33 -21.07 30.10
CA GLY A 804 -1.23 -21.55 31.16
C GLY A 804 -0.47 -22.08 32.38
N THR A 805 0.69 -21.50 32.68
CA THR A 805 1.56 -21.88 33.80
C THR A 805 1.78 -20.71 34.76
N VAL A 806 2.40 -20.98 35.92
CA VAL A 806 2.64 -19.98 36.95
C VAL A 806 4.05 -20.17 37.51
N GLY A 807 4.89 -19.14 37.40
CA GLY A 807 6.23 -19.10 37.99
C GLY A 807 7.28 -20.00 37.30
N GLU A 808 6.97 -20.55 36.13
CA GLU A 808 7.93 -21.35 35.35
C GLU A 808 8.92 -20.44 34.61
N GLN A 809 10.14 -20.91 34.39
CA GLN A 809 11.14 -20.22 33.59
C GLN A 809 11.32 -20.92 32.24
N TYR A 810 11.08 -20.19 31.16
CA TYR A 810 11.10 -20.72 29.81
C TYR A 810 12.31 -20.24 29.01
N SER A 811 12.99 -21.20 28.40
CA SER A 811 13.83 -20.95 27.22
C SER A 811 12.97 -20.93 25.95
N TRP A 812 13.40 -20.18 24.93
CA TRP A 812 12.66 -20.08 23.67
C TRP A 812 12.45 -21.41 22.93
N SER A 813 13.39 -22.35 23.07
CA SER A 813 13.21 -23.71 22.55
C SER A 813 12.06 -24.44 23.24
N GLN A 814 11.95 -24.33 24.57
CA GLN A 814 10.84 -24.91 25.35
C GLN A 814 9.50 -24.24 25.01
N VAL A 815 9.48 -22.93 24.78
CA VAL A 815 8.29 -22.20 24.32
C VAL A 815 7.80 -22.77 23.00
N PHE A 816 8.70 -22.89 22.01
CA PHE A 816 8.34 -23.38 20.68
C PHE A 816 7.93 -24.86 20.71
N GLU A 817 8.57 -25.69 21.52
CA GLU A 817 8.17 -27.09 21.74
C GLU A 817 6.76 -27.18 22.32
N ARG A 818 6.42 -26.35 23.32
CA ARG A 818 5.06 -26.34 23.90
C ARG A 818 3.99 -25.85 22.94
N ILE A 819 4.28 -24.82 22.13
CA ILE A 819 3.34 -24.30 21.14
C ILE A 819 3.07 -25.34 20.03
N ARG A 820 4.11 -26.08 19.61
CA ARG A 820 4.01 -27.01 18.46
C ARG A 820 3.61 -28.42 18.85
N GLY A 821 3.79 -28.77 20.13
CA GLY A 821 3.77 -30.16 20.58
C GLY A 821 5.00 -30.94 20.12
N SER A 822 5.10 -32.17 20.59
CA SER A 822 6.10 -33.15 20.18
C SER A 822 5.43 -34.50 19.91
N ALA A 823 6.18 -35.49 19.42
CA ALA A 823 5.63 -36.83 19.17
C ALA A 823 5.03 -37.51 20.44
N THR A 824 5.33 -36.99 21.63
CA THR A 824 4.90 -37.53 22.92
C THR A 824 4.05 -36.56 23.75
N LYS A 825 3.87 -35.31 23.32
CA LYS A 825 3.10 -34.29 24.05
C LYS A 825 2.28 -33.43 23.09
N GLU A 826 0.99 -33.32 23.35
CA GLU A 826 0.10 -32.42 22.62
C GLU A 826 0.52 -30.94 22.81
N PRO A 827 0.25 -30.06 21.83
CA PRO A 827 0.38 -28.62 21.98
C PRO A 827 -0.37 -28.13 23.22
N ALA A 828 0.26 -27.22 23.97
CA ALA A 828 -0.30 -26.67 25.20
C ALA A 828 -0.18 -25.15 25.26
N GLY A 829 -1.16 -24.50 25.89
CA GLY A 829 -1.26 -23.05 26.01
C GLY A 829 -2.37 -22.45 25.15
N LEU A 830 -2.44 -21.12 25.15
CA LEU A 830 -3.46 -20.32 24.49
C LEU A 830 -3.04 -19.89 23.07
N ILE A 831 -1.77 -20.08 22.69
CA ILE A 831 -1.25 -19.66 21.38
C ILE A 831 -1.70 -20.66 20.32
N GLN A 832 -2.56 -20.20 19.42
CA GLN A 832 -3.00 -20.93 18.23
C GLN A 832 -2.22 -20.47 16.99
N PRO A 833 -1.58 -21.36 16.23
CA PRO A 833 -0.86 -20.98 15.01
C PRO A 833 -1.79 -20.37 13.96
N LEU A 834 -1.41 -19.22 13.41
CA LEU A 834 -2.11 -18.63 12.29
C LEU A 834 -1.68 -19.31 10.99
N LYS A 835 -2.58 -20.09 10.40
CA LYS A 835 -2.32 -20.79 9.13
C LYS A 835 -2.74 -19.94 7.94
N LYS A 836 -1.93 -19.99 6.88
CA LYS A 836 -2.32 -19.47 5.56
C LYS A 836 -3.53 -20.28 5.05
N LYS A 837 -4.60 -19.60 4.68
CA LYS A 837 -5.81 -20.22 4.11
C LYS A 837 -5.54 -20.55 2.64
N ALA A 838 -6.22 -21.56 2.10
CA ALA A 838 -6.11 -21.95 0.68
C ALA A 838 -6.87 -20.98 -0.26
N TYR A 839 -6.72 -19.67 -0.06
CA TYR A 839 -7.19 -18.68 -1.02
C TYR A 839 -6.18 -18.54 -2.16
N SER A 840 -6.65 -18.07 -3.32
CA SER A 840 -5.73 -17.67 -4.40
C SER A 840 -4.92 -16.47 -3.94
N PRO A 841 -3.57 -16.51 -3.94
CA PRO A 841 -2.73 -15.35 -3.62
C PRO A 841 -3.06 -14.14 -4.51
N ILE A 842 -3.52 -14.40 -5.73
CA ILE A 842 -3.98 -13.37 -6.68
C ILE A 842 -5.24 -12.67 -6.17
N PHE A 843 -6.16 -13.41 -5.55
CA PHE A 843 -7.38 -12.87 -4.98
C PHE A 843 -7.09 -12.04 -3.72
N THR A 844 -6.21 -12.54 -2.83
CA THR A 844 -5.72 -11.77 -1.68
C THR A 844 -5.04 -10.48 -2.13
N TRP A 845 -4.12 -10.58 -3.10
CA TRP A 845 -3.44 -9.42 -3.68
C TRP A 845 -4.42 -8.41 -4.28
N PHE A 846 -5.39 -8.88 -5.07
CA PHE A 846 -6.39 -8.02 -5.71
C PHE A 846 -7.23 -7.29 -4.66
N LEU A 847 -7.81 -8.02 -3.70
CA LEU A 847 -8.63 -7.42 -2.66
C LEU A 847 -7.83 -6.43 -1.81
N MET A 848 -6.62 -6.80 -1.37
CA MET A 848 -5.77 -5.89 -0.60
C MET A 848 -5.42 -4.63 -1.38
N ASN A 849 -5.15 -4.73 -2.69
CA ASN A 849 -4.95 -3.56 -3.53
C ASN A 849 -6.21 -2.71 -3.61
N VAL A 850 -7.37 -3.29 -3.90
CA VAL A 850 -8.66 -2.59 -3.95
C VAL A 850 -8.93 -1.87 -2.63
N PHE A 851 -8.80 -2.55 -1.49
CA PHE A 851 -9.01 -1.97 -0.17
C PHE A 851 -8.04 -0.82 0.13
N ILE A 852 -6.75 -1.00 -0.09
CA ILE A 852 -5.75 0.02 0.24
C ILE A 852 -5.87 1.23 -0.70
N TYR A 853 -6.09 1.03 -2.01
CA TYR A 853 -6.23 2.13 -2.96
C TYR A 853 -7.54 2.89 -2.77
N LEU A 854 -8.66 2.21 -2.53
CA LEU A 854 -9.94 2.87 -2.38
C LEU A 854 -10.16 3.46 -0.98
N SER A 855 -9.38 3.05 0.02
CA SER A 855 -9.55 3.56 1.39
C SER A 855 -8.84 4.87 1.70
N GLU A 856 -7.99 5.38 0.79
CA GLU A 856 -7.26 6.68 0.76
C GLU A 856 -6.49 7.09 2.04
N GLY A 857 -6.66 6.41 3.17
CA GLY A 857 -6.13 6.76 4.47
C GLY A 857 -6.47 5.76 5.59
N ALA A 858 -7.39 4.81 5.39
CA ALA A 858 -7.69 3.80 6.41
C ALA A 858 -6.47 2.95 6.77
N THR A 859 -5.60 2.67 5.80
CA THR A 859 -4.41 1.82 5.96
C THR A 859 -3.08 2.60 6.05
N GLY A 860 -3.13 3.94 5.96
CA GLY A 860 -1.97 4.83 6.14
C GLY A 860 -0.93 4.89 5.01
N GLY A 861 0.07 5.77 5.17
CA GLY A 861 1.31 5.79 4.38
C GLY A 861 1.28 6.52 3.03
N ARG A 862 0.10 6.84 2.49
CA ARG A 862 -0.05 7.37 1.11
C ARG A 862 -0.35 8.86 1.03
N VAL A 863 -1.17 9.38 1.95
CA VAL A 863 -1.64 10.77 1.96
C VAL A 863 -1.02 11.50 3.15
N LYS A 864 -0.64 12.77 2.94
CA LYS A 864 -0.16 13.62 4.03
C LYS A 864 -1.37 14.15 4.79
N VAL A 865 -1.32 14.05 6.11
CA VAL A 865 -2.40 14.46 7.01
C VAL A 865 -1.96 15.67 7.83
N THR A 866 -2.84 16.66 7.98
CA THR A 866 -2.63 17.81 8.86
C THR A 866 -3.58 17.70 10.04
N TYR A 867 -3.13 18.04 11.25
CA TYR A 867 -4.04 18.15 12.40
C TYR A 867 -3.89 19.47 13.13
N GLU A 868 -4.99 19.89 13.74
CA GLU A 868 -5.11 21.07 14.57
C GLU A 868 -5.44 20.65 16.00
N THR A 869 -4.72 21.23 16.96
CA THR A 869 -5.04 21.07 18.37
C THR A 869 -5.73 22.34 18.83
N THR A 870 -6.99 22.22 19.24
CA THR A 870 -7.81 23.34 19.72
C THR A 870 -8.12 23.13 21.20
N VAL A 871 -8.11 24.21 21.99
CA VAL A 871 -8.60 24.16 23.37
C VAL A 871 -10.06 24.58 23.36
N SER A 872 -10.92 23.75 23.91
CA SER A 872 -12.34 24.06 24.01
C SER A 872 -12.63 24.66 25.39
N GLY A 873 -13.08 25.92 25.45
CA GLY A 873 -13.49 26.54 26.72
C GLY A 873 -13.44 28.06 26.86
N ASP A 874 -12.79 28.81 25.97
CA ASP A 874 -12.68 30.27 26.15
C ASP A 874 -13.86 31.08 25.59
N ASN A 875 -14.63 30.52 24.64
CA ASN A 875 -15.80 31.18 24.06
C ASN A 875 -17.09 30.44 24.40
N LYS A 876 -17.99 31.12 25.13
CA LYS A 876 -19.35 30.66 25.50
C LYS A 876 -20.25 30.34 24.29
N HIS A 877 -19.83 30.63 23.06
CA HIS A 877 -20.64 30.52 21.84
C HIS A 877 -20.35 29.28 20.98
N GLU A 878 -19.35 28.44 21.30
CA GLU A 878 -19.05 27.24 20.49
C GLU A 878 -19.81 25.97 20.94
N VAL A 879 -20.65 26.05 21.97
CA VAL A 879 -21.37 24.89 22.54
C VAL A 879 -22.65 24.55 21.74
N GLY A 880 -22.79 25.04 20.51
CA GLY A 880 -24.02 24.89 19.74
C GLY A 880 -23.83 24.80 18.23
N THR A 881 -23.16 23.76 17.74
CA THR A 881 -23.37 23.19 16.40
C THR A 881 -22.98 21.73 16.38
#